data_AF-A0A8H3BAH8-F1
#
_entry.id   AF-A0A8H3BAH8-F1
#
_cell.length_a   1.000
_cell.length_b   1.000
_cell.length_c   1.000
_cell.angle_alpha   90.00
_cell.angle_beta   90.00
_cell.angle_gamma   90.00
#
_symmetry.space_group_name_H-M   'P 1'
#
loop_
_entity.id
_entity.type
_entity.pdbx_description
1 polymer ?
#
loop_
_entity_poly.entity_id
_entity_poly.type
_entity_poly.pdbx_seq_one_letter_code
_entity_poly.pdbx_strand_id
1 'polypeptide(L)'
;MRLISFIVASGLLHLTAAQTIYDIWQTTWDRSKLLTRTSDPLVNFVTKGAIGDADIVVSDGTVYQQMDGFGATLTDSSALVFNNLKTKNSANYWALLNKLFEVTDGAATAGFGVLRLNLGASDFSAKAYSFDDKAGDTTLASFSLDNAPSYLWSVLKDIYSINPKIKLYVVPWSPPAWMKSGGTMNGGQLLSQYNGVYAQYLFKTVQQLAARGFPVYAINPQNEPQNENNSYPTTNMPASQEAAIGQALRPLLDNNGFSSVKIIGFEHNWNNAGGYPIDLMKAAPNAFTGVAFHCYASGGPSQLETFHNAYPNKEIYFTECTGSFGSDWWSDIKWTMDNIAIGAPQHWARTALEWNLASDESGGPTFPGTNSCTNPACRAIVTIKSDGSYELNQEFYSLAQASRAVVPKDPGGPTGQRIGVTVGGNLSWALRVNAFVTKRTNSADWNRYSIVVLNWNDNASSSWNPQPVKATIEFRGVQVKWTPPSDRDPGKFGTLGNKAATFPLQLLGWDVDAINTVQFSNHSGYRSHGGSKTDKAQLIDIFSVLEKNEFTQTDALLSGYIPGADGLSALADFAAYLKQKNPGLLFVLDPVMGDDGKMYVANDVLPIYRDRLLPLATVITPNWFEVELMTQIQLTSQESIRSALRSLHFDHGVRNVVVTSVIVREGSQLSDEVTSAGLRAGSSYSVNGTSDTMNLKDEYILCIASSAHEDPSTAPDVYALAVPRIKGYFSGVGDIFSALVLAHFHQAQFSNTNGSLLTTSKSVSPLSRAASRALHTTHAVLRRTQKHALALAAQSSEDPSSSNAYTDDELDAQEPLRRVRRMRTRELRIIQSRDDIIGCATEDISVEAMRTWKGFWSN
;
A
#
# COMPACT_ATOMS: atom_id res chain seq x y z
N MET A 1 7.40 22.12 19.42
CA MET A 1 7.42 22.00 20.90
C MET A 1 8.14 20.71 21.19
N ARG A 2 9.13 20.71 22.07
CA ARG A 2 9.92 19.51 22.38
C ARG A 2 9.31 18.79 23.57
N LEU A 3 9.06 17.49 23.41
CA LEU A 3 8.56 16.59 24.43
C LEU A 3 9.54 15.43 24.60
N ILE A 4 10.25 15.42 25.72
CA ILE A 4 10.88 14.21 26.23
C ILE A 4 9.76 13.32 26.79
N SER A 5 9.23 12.40 25.99
CA SER A 5 9.33 11.00 26.43
C SER A 5 10.78 10.57 26.11
N PHE A 6 11.27 9.43 26.58
CA PHE A 6 12.70 9.41 26.99
C PHE A 6 13.75 8.59 26.17
N ILE A 7 13.48 7.81 25.08
CA ILE A 7 14.55 6.96 24.44
C ILE A 7 15.51 7.78 23.63
N VAL A 8 16.76 7.65 24.07
CA VAL A 8 17.96 7.42 23.29
C VAL A 8 18.00 8.15 21.94
N ALA A 9 18.42 9.40 22.10
CA ALA A 9 19.67 9.93 21.55
C ALA A 9 19.82 10.04 20.03
N SER A 10 20.46 11.14 19.67
CA SER A 10 21.37 11.19 18.53
C SER A 10 22.71 11.78 18.99
N GLY A 11 23.79 11.08 18.66
CA GLY A 11 25.12 11.68 18.54
C GLY A 11 25.37 11.91 17.05
N LEU A 12 25.95 13.06 16.68
CA LEU A 12 26.20 13.37 15.28
C LEU A 12 27.15 12.34 14.64
N LEU A 13 26.69 11.74 13.55
CA LEU A 13 27.54 11.05 12.58
C LEU A 13 27.49 11.84 11.27
N HIS A 14 28.61 11.86 10.54
CA HIS A 14 28.62 12.35 9.17
C HIS A 14 27.57 11.61 8.33
N LEU A 15 26.93 12.32 7.40
CA LEU A 15 25.95 11.78 6.45
C LEU A 15 26.63 10.81 5.47
N THR A 16 26.97 9.61 5.94
CA THR A 16 27.07 8.44 5.08
C THR A 16 25.66 8.12 4.60
N ALA A 17 25.39 8.29 3.31
CA ALA A 17 24.12 7.89 2.72
C ALA A 17 23.96 6.37 2.85
N ALA A 18 23.21 5.93 3.87
CA ALA A 18 22.87 4.53 4.04
C ALA A 18 22.02 4.07 2.85
N GLN A 19 22.34 2.91 2.28
CA GLN A 19 21.50 2.31 1.26
C GLN A 19 20.21 1.81 1.92
N THR A 20 19.05 2.08 1.33
CA THR A 20 17.74 1.72 1.89
C THR A 20 16.80 1.19 0.82
N ILE A 21 16.06 0.11 1.11
CA ILE A 21 14.89 -0.26 0.30
C ILE A 21 13.70 0.61 0.72
N TYR A 22 13.03 1.19 -0.26
CA TYR A 22 11.79 1.97 -0.11
C TYR A 22 10.86 1.72 -1.31
N ASP A 23 9.61 2.19 -1.22
CA ASP A 23 8.56 2.00 -2.24
C ASP A 23 8.34 0.51 -2.61
N ILE A 24 8.10 -0.33 -1.59
CA ILE A 24 7.82 -1.76 -1.76
C ILE A 24 6.35 -1.96 -2.16
N TRP A 25 6.10 -2.64 -3.28
CA TRP A 25 4.75 -2.97 -3.78
C TRP A 25 4.53 -4.49 -3.76
N GLN A 26 3.30 -4.92 -3.48
CA GLN A 26 2.97 -6.32 -3.22
C GLN A 26 1.65 -6.75 -3.88
N THR A 27 1.67 -7.97 -4.42
CA THR A 27 0.51 -8.74 -4.86
C THR A 27 0.61 -10.11 -4.19
N THR A 28 -0.45 -10.57 -3.52
CA THR A 28 -0.46 -11.85 -2.78
C THR A 28 -1.48 -12.84 -3.37
N TRP A 29 -1.30 -14.13 -3.10
CA TRP A 29 -2.15 -15.18 -3.68
C TRP A 29 -3.58 -15.13 -3.13
N ASP A 30 -3.74 -14.81 -1.85
CA ASP A 30 -5.02 -14.57 -1.16
C ASP A 30 -5.75 -13.30 -1.62
N ARG A 31 -5.12 -12.51 -2.50
CA ARG A 31 -5.60 -11.21 -2.99
C ARG A 31 -5.77 -10.14 -1.90
N SER A 32 -5.22 -10.33 -0.69
CA SER A 32 -5.27 -9.30 0.36
C SER A 32 -4.40 -8.07 0.06
N LYS A 33 -3.42 -8.22 -0.83
CA LYS A 33 -2.64 -7.14 -1.45
C LYS A 33 -2.69 -7.30 -2.97
N LEU A 34 -2.97 -6.20 -3.67
CA LEU A 34 -3.23 -6.17 -5.11
C LEU A 34 -2.61 -4.91 -5.71
N LEU A 35 -1.33 -4.99 -6.08
CA LEU A 35 -0.48 -3.82 -6.35
C LEU A 35 -0.58 -2.79 -5.23
N THR A 36 -0.37 -3.25 -3.99
CA THR A 36 -0.46 -2.43 -2.77
C THR A 36 0.94 -2.03 -2.30
N ARG A 37 1.19 -0.74 -2.12
CA ARG A 37 2.40 -0.23 -1.45
C ARG A 37 2.36 -0.57 0.03
N THR A 38 3.45 -1.07 0.60
CA THR A 38 3.52 -1.28 2.05
C THR A 38 3.82 0.00 2.80
N SER A 39 3.35 0.04 4.05
CA SER A 39 3.70 1.07 5.03
C SER A 39 4.93 0.67 5.85
N ASP A 40 5.80 -0.18 5.31
CA ASP A 40 6.97 -0.67 6.03
C ASP A 40 7.99 0.47 6.18
N PRO A 41 8.71 0.55 7.32
CA PRO A 41 9.81 1.50 7.48
C PRO A 41 10.93 1.20 6.46
N LEU A 42 11.74 2.23 6.16
CA LEU A 42 12.93 2.10 5.29
C LEU A 42 13.78 0.90 5.71
N VAL A 43 14.00 -0.04 4.80
CA VAL A 43 14.77 -1.25 5.11
C VAL A 43 16.24 -0.94 4.85
N ASN A 44 16.95 -0.56 5.92
CA ASN A 44 18.35 -0.17 5.86
C ASN A 44 19.26 -1.38 5.57
N PHE A 45 20.20 -1.20 4.64
CA PHE A 45 21.30 -2.15 4.45
C PHE A 45 22.30 -2.04 5.60
N VAL A 46 22.92 -3.18 5.93
CA VAL A 46 23.92 -3.36 6.99
C VAL A 46 25.18 -4.03 6.41
N THR A 47 26.25 -4.09 7.19
CA THR A 47 27.46 -4.83 6.83
C THR A 47 27.14 -6.29 6.48
N LYS A 48 27.78 -6.83 5.43
CA LYS A 48 27.61 -8.22 5.00
C LYS A 48 27.90 -9.21 6.15
N GLY A 49 27.11 -10.26 6.23
CA GLY A 49 27.13 -11.30 7.25
C GLY A 49 26.59 -12.62 6.70
N ALA A 50 25.97 -13.44 7.55
CA ALA A 50 25.36 -14.69 7.10
C ALA A 50 24.12 -14.42 6.22
N ILE A 51 24.09 -15.04 5.04
CA ILE A 51 22.94 -15.03 4.11
C ILE A 51 21.72 -15.73 4.70
N GLY A 52 20.59 -15.65 4.00
CA GLY A 52 19.35 -16.36 4.32
C GLY A 52 19.28 -17.74 3.66
N ASP A 53 18.08 -18.28 3.59
CA ASP A 53 17.75 -19.49 2.83
C ASP A 53 17.97 -19.26 1.31
N ALA A 54 17.79 -18.02 0.85
CA ALA A 54 18.17 -17.54 -0.48
C ALA A 54 18.99 -16.24 -0.41
N ASP A 55 19.73 -15.91 -1.46
CA ASP A 55 20.63 -14.75 -1.51
C ASP A 55 20.56 -14.05 -2.88
N ILE A 56 20.03 -12.82 -2.93
CA ILE A 56 19.84 -12.03 -4.14
C ILE A 56 21.00 -11.02 -4.23
N VAL A 57 21.97 -11.26 -5.11
CA VAL A 57 23.11 -10.35 -5.29
C VAL A 57 22.88 -9.47 -6.51
N VAL A 58 22.71 -8.16 -6.29
CA VAL A 58 22.55 -7.16 -7.36
C VAL A 58 23.91 -6.56 -7.74
N SER A 59 24.24 -6.60 -9.03
CA SER A 59 25.47 -6.08 -9.62
C SER A 59 25.16 -5.02 -10.68
N ASP A 60 25.42 -3.75 -10.36
CA ASP A 60 25.29 -2.65 -11.31
C ASP A 60 26.56 -2.40 -12.16
N GLY A 61 27.60 -3.21 -11.95
CA GLY A 61 28.75 -3.28 -12.86
C GLY A 61 28.46 -4.05 -14.15
N THR A 62 27.44 -4.90 -14.17
CA THR A 62 26.96 -5.61 -15.37
C THR A 62 25.66 -4.98 -15.84
N VAL A 63 25.62 -4.51 -17.09
CA VAL A 63 24.48 -3.80 -17.66
C VAL A 63 24.04 -4.48 -18.96
N TYR A 64 22.73 -4.65 -19.14
CA TYR A 64 22.10 -5.33 -20.28
C TYR A 64 21.23 -4.35 -21.08
N GLN A 65 20.15 -4.85 -21.69
CA GLN A 65 19.29 -4.06 -22.56
C GLN A 65 18.55 -2.93 -21.82
N GLN A 66 18.35 -1.82 -22.53
CA GLN A 66 17.41 -0.77 -22.13
C GLN A 66 15.99 -1.30 -22.30
N MET A 67 15.18 -1.27 -21.23
CA MET A 67 13.78 -1.69 -21.33
C MET A 67 12.99 -0.64 -22.08
N ASP A 68 12.19 -1.07 -23.05
CA ASP A 68 11.26 -0.18 -23.73
C ASP A 68 9.97 0.01 -22.94
N GLY A 69 9.50 -1.04 -22.25
CA GLY A 69 8.45 -0.98 -21.23
C GLY A 69 7.53 -2.20 -21.25
N PHE A 70 6.42 -2.13 -20.53
CA PHE A 70 5.40 -3.17 -20.42
C PHE A 70 4.02 -2.58 -20.77
N GLY A 71 3.07 -3.44 -21.15
CA GLY A 71 1.72 -3.02 -21.57
C GLY A 71 0.93 -4.12 -22.29
N ALA A 72 0.07 -3.74 -23.23
CA ALA A 72 -0.74 -4.66 -24.02
C ALA A 72 -1.15 -4.07 -25.38
N THR A 73 -1.99 -4.79 -26.13
CA THR A 73 -2.58 -4.31 -27.38
C THR A 73 -3.92 -3.61 -27.15
N LEU A 74 -4.06 -2.39 -27.67
CA LEU A 74 -5.36 -1.74 -27.82
C LEU A 74 -6.02 -2.28 -29.10
N THR A 75 -6.71 -3.40 -28.99
CA THR A 75 -7.54 -3.95 -30.08
C THR A 75 -8.78 -3.10 -30.33
N ASP A 76 -9.41 -3.23 -31.51
CA ASP A 76 -10.72 -2.61 -31.77
C ASP A 76 -11.73 -2.99 -30.68
N SER A 77 -11.79 -4.26 -30.29
CA SER A 77 -12.63 -4.73 -29.19
C SER A 77 -12.27 -4.09 -27.85
N SER A 78 -10.99 -3.97 -27.51
CA SER A 78 -10.53 -3.24 -26.31
C SER A 78 -11.03 -1.80 -26.33
N ALA A 79 -10.84 -1.08 -27.44
CA ALA A 79 -11.25 0.30 -27.59
C ALA A 79 -12.78 0.48 -27.54
N LEU A 80 -13.54 -0.49 -28.06
CA LEU A 80 -15.00 -0.50 -27.97
C LEU A 80 -15.47 -0.61 -26.51
N VAL A 81 -14.95 -1.58 -25.74
CA VAL A 81 -15.36 -1.74 -24.32
C VAL A 81 -14.92 -0.54 -23.47
N PHE A 82 -13.76 0.05 -23.76
CA PHE A 82 -13.33 1.32 -23.17
C PHE A 82 -14.28 2.49 -23.49
N ASN A 83 -14.69 2.64 -24.76
CA ASN A 83 -15.62 3.68 -25.18
C ASN A 83 -17.03 3.48 -24.59
N ASN A 84 -17.47 2.23 -24.43
CA ASN A 84 -18.70 1.88 -23.74
C ASN A 84 -18.61 2.28 -22.25
N LEU A 85 -17.49 1.99 -21.58
CA LEU A 85 -17.26 2.44 -20.20
C LEU A 85 -17.22 3.97 -20.11
N LYS A 86 -16.56 4.68 -21.04
CA LYS A 86 -16.55 6.15 -21.11
C LYS A 86 -17.96 6.74 -21.16
N THR A 87 -18.85 6.10 -21.92
CA THR A 87 -20.26 6.50 -22.08
C THR A 87 -21.11 6.14 -20.86
N LYS A 88 -20.88 4.96 -20.27
CA LYS A 88 -21.66 4.40 -19.15
C LYS A 88 -21.28 4.99 -17.80
N ASN A 89 -19.98 5.16 -17.55
CA ASN A 89 -19.39 5.67 -16.32
C ASN A 89 -18.02 6.30 -16.61
N SER A 90 -18.04 7.57 -17.03
CA SER A 90 -16.83 8.34 -17.36
C SER A 90 -15.83 8.45 -16.20
N ALA A 91 -16.29 8.45 -14.95
CA ALA A 91 -15.41 8.47 -13.78
C ALA A 91 -14.59 7.17 -13.66
N ASN A 92 -15.23 6.01 -13.82
CA ASN A 92 -14.53 4.72 -13.85
C ASN A 92 -13.60 4.60 -15.06
N TYR A 93 -14.00 5.12 -16.22
CA TYR A 93 -13.15 5.17 -17.42
C TYR A 93 -11.83 5.91 -17.16
N TRP A 94 -11.90 7.14 -16.67
CA TRP A 94 -10.70 7.94 -16.38
C TRP A 94 -9.89 7.35 -15.23
N ALA A 95 -10.53 6.83 -14.18
CA ALA A 95 -9.83 6.15 -13.09
C ALA A 95 -9.05 4.91 -13.60
N LEU A 96 -9.65 4.13 -14.49
CA LEU A 96 -9.03 2.95 -15.10
C LEU A 96 -7.87 3.32 -16.03
N LEU A 97 -8.04 4.30 -16.94
CA LEU A 97 -6.94 4.73 -17.80
C LEU A 97 -5.76 5.30 -17.00
N ASN A 98 -6.02 6.07 -15.93
CA ASN A 98 -4.96 6.50 -15.02
C ASN A 98 -4.29 5.30 -14.33
N LYS A 99 -5.07 4.34 -13.82
CA LYS A 99 -4.54 3.11 -13.19
C LYS A 99 -3.60 2.33 -14.11
N LEU A 100 -3.87 2.32 -15.41
CA LEU A 100 -3.07 1.64 -16.44
C LEU A 100 -1.85 2.46 -16.88
N PHE A 101 -2.02 3.75 -17.21
CA PHE A 101 -1.04 4.51 -18.01
C PHE A 101 -0.33 5.66 -17.28
N GLU A 102 -0.79 6.10 -16.11
CA GLU A 102 -0.12 7.18 -15.37
C GLU A 102 1.28 6.74 -14.90
N VAL A 103 2.31 7.51 -15.29
CA VAL A 103 3.74 7.20 -15.13
C VAL A 103 4.44 8.02 -14.05
N THR A 104 3.73 8.86 -13.31
CA THR A 104 4.27 9.63 -12.18
C THR A 104 4.85 8.68 -11.12
N ASP A 105 6.14 8.86 -10.79
CA ASP A 105 6.83 8.04 -9.80
C ASP A 105 6.12 8.11 -8.43
N GLY A 106 5.92 6.95 -7.81
CA GLY A 106 5.17 6.80 -6.56
C GLY A 106 3.64 6.80 -6.69
N ALA A 107 3.04 7.15 -7.85
CA ALA A 107 1.61 6.98 -8.08
C ALA A 107 1.20 5.50 -7.96
N ALA A 108 -0.05 5.20 -7.61
CA ALA A 108 -0.53 3.82 -7.34
C ALA A 108 -0.98 3.05 -8.59
N THR A 109 -0.20 3.14 -9.68
CA THR A 109 -0.57 2.79 -11.05
C THR A 109 0.40 1.76 -11.66
N ALA A 110 0.06 1.19 -12.82
CA ALA A 110 0.95 0.31 -13.56
C ALA A 110 1.98 1.08 -14.40
N GLY A 111 1.62 2.28 -14.88
CA GLY A 111 2.50 3.12 -15.69
C GLY A 111 2.94 2.45 -16.99
N PHE A 112 2.03 1.73 -17.66
CA PHE A 112 2.35 1.05 -18.91
C PHE A 112 2.90 2.03 -19.95
N GLY A 113 4.14 1.78 -20.37
CA GLY A 113 4.92 2.65 -21.25
C GLY A 113 4.90 2.23 -22.71
N VAL A 114 4.26 1.11 -23.03
CA VAL A 114 4.19 0.54 -24.39
C VAL A 114 2.74 0.17 -24.70
N LEU A 115 2.32 0.42 -25.94
CA LEU A 115 1.02 0.00 -26.46
C LEU A 115 1.21 -0.60 -27.85
N ARG A 116 0.65 -1.79 -28.09
CA ARG A 116 0.56 -2.41 -29.42
C ARG A 116 -0.79 -2.06 -30.03
N LEU A 117 -0.87 -1.96 -31.37
CA LEU A 117 -2.06 -1.51 -32.09
C LEU A 117 -2.22 -2.30 -33.39
N ASN A 118 -3.43 -2.81 -33.64
CA ASN A 118 -3.77 -3.45 -34.91
C ASN A 118 -3.83 -2.45 -36.06
N LEU A 119 -3.13 -2.78 -37.14
CA LEU A 119 -3.23 -2.13 -38.42
C LEU A 119 -4.27 -2.88 -39.26
N GLY A 120 -5.48 -2.34 -39.35
CA GLY A 120 -6.63 -3.03 -39.93
C GLY A 120 -7.27 -4.02 -38.95
N ALA A 121 -8.17 -4.85 -39.44
CA ALA A 121 -8.88 -5.83 -38.63
C ALA A 121 -7.98 -6.94 -38.06
N SER A 122 -8.27 -7.31 -36.82
CA SER A 122 -7.75 -8.45 -36.07
C SER A 122 -8.81 -9.54 -35.86
N ASP A 123 -8.46 -10.61 -35.15
CA ASP A 123 -9.41 -11.54 -34.51
C ASP A 123 -10.23 -10.89 -33.36
N PHE A 124 -9.86 -9.68 -32.93
CA PHE A 124 -10.58 -8.81 -32.00
C PHE A 124 -11.05 -7.52 -32.69
N SER A 125 -11.77 -7.69 -33.80
CA SER A 125 -12.38 -6.62 -34.60
C SER A 125 -13.77 -7.03 -35.08
N ALA A 126 -14.73 -6.10 -35.09
CA ALA A 126 -16.14 -6.41 -35.38
C ALA A 126 -16.42 -6.85 -36.84
N LYS A 127 -15.48 -6.65 -37.76
CA LYS A 127 -15.53 -7.04 -39.18
C LYS A 127 -14.12 -7.03 -39.78
N ALA A 128 -13.94 -7.63 -40.96
CA ALA A 128 -12.74 -7.42 -41.77
C ALA A 128 -12.73 -6.00 -42.37
N TYR A 129 -11.57 -5.37 -42.34
CA TYR A 129 -11.23 -4.14 -43.05
C TYR A 129 -9.71 -3.96 -43.07
N SER A 130 -9.21 -3.25 -44.08
CA SER A 130 -7.85 -2.71 -44.10
C SER A 130 -7.92 -1.18 -44.25
N PHE A 131 -6.78 -0.50 -44.25
CA PHE A 131 -6.76 0.93 -44.57
C PHE A 131 -6.89 1.21 -46.07
N ASP A 132 -6.88 0.20 -46.95
CA ASP A 132 -7.15 0.38 -48.39
C ASP A 132 -7.87 -0.83 -49.00
N ASP A 133 -9.17 -0.94 -48.77
CA ASP A 133 -10.00 -2.04 -49.27
C ASP A 133 -10.41 -1.90 -50.74
N LYS A 134 -9.94 -0.87 -51.47
CA LYS A 134 -10.27 -0.71 -52.88
C LYS A 134 -9.41 -1.63 -53.75
N ALA A 135 -10.06 -2.61 -54.35
CA ALA A 135 -9.42 -3.61 -55.20
C ALA A 135 -8.54 -2.99 -56.29
N GLY A 136 -7.25 -3.34 -56.27
CA GLY A 136 -6.27 -2.94 -57.30
C GLY A 136 -5.68 -1.53 -57.15
N ASP A 137 -5.92 -0.83 -56.03
CA ASP A 137 -5.33 0.51 -55.78
C ASP A 137 -3.83 0.44 -55.45
N THR A 138 -3.02 0.08 -56.46
CA THR A 138 -1.55 0.03 -56.36
C THR A 138 -0.91 1.40 -56.10
N THR A 139 -1.68 2.50 -56.20
CA THR A 139 -1.26 3.86 -55.82
C THR A 139 -1.56 4.21 -54.36
N LEU A 140 -2.33 3.36 -53.67
CA LEU A 140 -2.87 3.59 -52.34
C LEU A 140 -3.63 4.92 -52.25
N ALA A 141 -4.32 5.32 -53.32
CA ALA A 141 -5.01 6.61 -53.40
C ALA A 141 -6.26 6.66 -52.51
N SER A 142 -6.80 5.49 -52.16
CA SER A 142 -7.97 5.33 -51.29
C SER A 142 -7.59 4.96 -49.85
N PHE A 143 -6.30 5.03 -49.52
CA PHE A 143 -5.79 4.75 -48.17
C PHE A 143 -6.40 5.71 -47.13
N SER A 144 -7.06 5.16 -46.11
CA SER A 144 -7.62 5.92 -44.99
C SER A 144 -7.58 5.15 -43.68
N LEU A 145 -7.04 5.80 -42.64
CA LEU A 145 -7.15 5.34 -41.25
C LEU A 145 -8.60 5.39 -40.71
N ASP A 146 -9.53 6.06 -41.39
CA ASP A 146 -10.95 6.12 -40.97
C ASP A 146 -11.76 4.87 -41.35
N ASN A 147 -11.13 3.87 -41.97
CA ASN A 147 -11.69 2.53 -42.08
C ASN A 147 -11.72 1.81 -40.72
N ALA A 148 -10.80 2.16 -39.80
CA ALA A 148 -10.86 1.74 -38.40
C ALA A 148 -11.98 2.47 -37.65
N PRO A 149 -12.59 1.83 -36.63
CA PRO A 149 -13.65 2.45 -35.86
C PRO A 149 -13.18 3.72 -35.15
N SER A 150 -13.98 4.79 -35.21
CA SER A 150 -13.65 6.10 -34.63
C SER A 150 -13.39 6.10 -33.12
N TYR A 151 -13.96 5.13 -32.39
CA TYR A 151 -13.69 4.94 -30.96
C TYR A 151 -12.24 4.52 -30.67
N LEU A 152 -11.53 3.87 -31.61
CA LEU A 152 -10.12 3.51 -31.48
C LEU A 152 -9.27 4.76 -31.33
N TRP A 153 -9.46 5.73 -32.23
CA TRP A 153 -8.77 7.02 -32.21
C TRP A 153 -9.17 7.88 -31.00
N SER A 154 -10.43 7.79 -30.55
CA SER A 154 -10.92 8.44 -29.33
C SER A 154 -10.20 7.95 -28.07
N VAL A 155 -10.16 6.62 -27.86
CA VAL A 155 -9.51 6.00 -26.70
C VAL A 155 -7.99 6.16 -26.77
N LEU A 156 -7.37 6.01 -27.93
CA LEU A 156 -5.93 6.21 -28.11
C LEU A 156 -5.52 7.66 -27.76
N LYS A 157 -6.33 8.65 -28.14
CA LYS A 157 -6.10 10.07 -27.78
C LYS A 157 -6.17 10.29 -26.27
N ASP A 158 -7.12 9.68 -25.58
CA ASP A 158 -7.23 9.78 -24.13
C ASP A 158 -6.04 9.11 -23.42
N ILE A 159 -5.57 7.96 -23.90
CA ILE A 159 -4.34 7.30 -23.40
C ILE A 159 -3.12 8.22 -23.57
N TYR A 160 -2.93 8.82 -24.75
CA TYR A 160 -1.86 9.79 -25.01
C TYR A 160 -1.97 11.07 -24.15
N SER A 161 -3.17 11.44 -23.71
CA SER A 161 -3.35 12.59 -22.80
C SER A 161 -2.84 12.34 -21.38
N ILE A 162 -2.80 11.07 -20.96
CA ILE A 162 -2.25 10.63 -19.67
C ILE A 162 -0.75 10.32 -19.81
N ASN A 163 -0.38 9.54 -20.82
CA ASN A 163 1.01 9.18 -21.11
C ASN A 163 1.42 9.63 -22.51
N PRO A 164 1.85 10.90 -22.70
CA PRO A 164 2.30 11.41 -23.99
C PRO A 164 3.66 10.84 -24.44
N LYS A 165 4.26 9.92 -23.66
CA LYS A 165 5.53 9.24 -23.95
C LYS A 165 5.37 7.75 -24.25
N ILE A 166 4.13 7.27 -24.37
CA ILE A 166 3.85 5.87 -24.66
C ILE A 166 4.46 5.46 -26.01
N LYS A 167 5.15 4.32 -26.04
CA LYS A 167 5.75 3.78 -27.26
C LYS A 167 4.71 2.97 -28.02
N LEU A 168 4.27 3.49 -29.16
CA LEU A 168 3.27 2.84 -30.00
C LEU A 168 3.93 1.86 -30.99
N TYR A 169 3.56 0.58 -30.88
CA TYR A 169 3.93 -0.50 -31.79
C TYR A 169 2.75 -0.77 -32.71
N VAL A 170 2.97 -0.82 -34.03
CA VAL A 170 1.91 -0.96 -35.03
C VAL A 170 2.17 -2.21 -35.87
N VAL A 171 1.17 -3.09 -35.98
CA VAL A 171 1.31 -4.39 -36.63
C VAL A 171 0.02 -4.81 -37.34
N PRO A 172 0.09 -5.26 -38.61
CA PRO A 172 -1.06 -5.76 -39.36
C PRO A 172 -1.25 -7.26 -39.17
N TRP A 173 -2.50 -7.71 -39.05
CA TRP A 173 -2.84 -9.13 -39.07
C TRP A 173 -2.96 -9.66 -40.51
N SER A 174 -3.24 -8.78 -41.47
CA SER A 174 -3.32 -9.12 -42.88
C SER A 174 -3.08 -7.87 -43.75
N PRO A 175 -2.39 -8.01 -44.90
CA PRO A 175 -2.52 -7.07 -46.01
C PRO A 175 -3.97 -6.91 -46.47
N PRO A 176 -4.30 -5.83 -47.21
CA PRO A 176 -5.57 -5.68 -47.91
C PRO A 176 -5.91 -6.91 -48.74
N ALA A 177 -7.20 -7.30 -48.75
CA ALA A 177 -7.68 -8.53 -49.38
C ALA A 177 -7.24 -8.69 -50.85
N TRP A 178 -7.22 -7.60 -51.62
CA TRP A 178 -6.84 -7.60 -53.03
C TRP A 178 -5.33 -7.80 -53.28
N MET A 179 -4.49 -7.69 -52.25
CA MET A 179 -3.07 -8.02 -52.33
C MET A 179 -2.78 -9.52 -52.13
N LYS A 180 -3.79 -10.32 -51.77
CA LYS A 180 -3.59 -11.69 -51.27
C LYS A 180 -4.12 -12.78 -52.19
N SER A 181 -3.55 -13.97 -52.06
CA SER A 181 -4.12 -15.19 -52.64
C SER A 181 -5.56 -15.40 -52.15
N GLY A 182 -6.49 -15.64 -53.07
CA GLY A 182 -7.90 -15.87 -52.72
C GLY A 182 -8.74 -14.61 -52.47
N GLY A 183 -8.15 -13.41 -52.51
CA GLY A 183 -8.93 -12.16 -52.46
C GLY A 183 -9.63 -11.88 -51.12
N THR A 184 -9.08 -12.39 -50.01
CA THR A 184 -9.64 -12.26 -48.65
C THR A 184 -8.56 -11.90 -47.63
N MET A 185 -8.94 -11.23 -46.54
CA MET A 185 -8.04 -10.99 -45.41
C MET A 185 -7.86 -12.23 -44.52
N ASN A 186 -8.78 -13.19 -44.55
CA ASN A 186 -8.72 -14.37 -43.70
C ASN A 186 -7.88 -15.47 -44.37
N GLY A 187 -6.76 -15.86 -43.77
CA GLY A 187 -5.82 -16.86 -44.29
C GLY A 187 -5.14 -16.44 -45.61
N GLY A 188 -4.51 -17.40 -46.28
CA GLY A 188 -3.74 -17.16 -47.49
C GLY A 188 -2.43 -16.38 -47.27
N GLN A 189 -1.85 -15.93 -48.37
CA GLN A 189 -0.51 -15.35 -48.45
C GLN A 189 -0.49 -14.06 -49.29
N LEU A 190 0.44 -13.16 -49.00
CA LEU A 190 0.67 -11.94 -49.78
C LEU A 190 1.24 -12.31 -51.15
N LEU A 191 0.65 -11.80 -52.25
CA LEU A 191 1.19 -12.03 -53.58
C LEU A 191 2.46 -11.20 -53.78
N SER A 192 3.56 -11.85 -54.18
CA SER A 192 4.90 -11.27 -54.26
C SER A 192 4.99 -9.98 -55.11
N GLN A 193 4.17 -9.87 -56.15
CA GLN A 193 4.05 -8.68 -57.00
C GLN A 193 3.64 -7.40 -56.22
N TYR A 194 3.03 -7.55 -55.05
CA TYR A 194 2.60 -6.43 -54.21
C TYR A 194 3.54 -6.12 -53.03
N ASN A 195 4.68 -6.82 -52.87
CA ASN A 195 5.61 -6.56 -51.76
C ASN A 195 6.00 -5.08 -51.63
N GLY A 196 6.27 -4.40 -52.75
CA GLY A 196 6.59 -2.96 -52.76
C GLY A 196 5.40 -2.05 -52.45
N VAL A 197 4.19 -2.42 -52.90
CA VAL A 197 2.95 -1.68 -52.58
C VAL A 197 2.60 -1.86 -51.11
N TYR A 198 2.82 -3.04 -50.55
CA TYR A 198 2.61 -3.32 -49.15
C TYR A 198 3.61 -2.58 -48.25
N ALA A 199 4.87 -2.47 -48.65
CA ALA A 199 5.83 -1.57 -47.98
C ALA A 199 5.38 -0.10 -47.99
N GLN A 200 4.79 0.39 -49.09
CA GLN A 200 4.18 1.73 -49.15
C GLN A 200 2.94 1.86 -48.24
N TYR A 201 2.16 0.80 -48.06
CA TYR A 201 0.99 0.75 -47.17
C TYR A 201 1.40 0.83 -45.69
N LEU A 202 2.46 0.11 -45.30
CA LEU A 202 3.08 0.24 -43.97
C LEU A 202 3.65 1.66 -43.75
N PHE A 203 4.33 2.21 -44.75
CA PHE A 203 4.85 3.60 -44.70
C PHE A 203 3.74 4.65 -44.56
N LYS A 204 2.66 4.58 -45.37
CA LYS A 204 1.50 5.49 -45.25
C LYS A 204 0.83 5.39 -43.89
N THR A 205 0.80 4.21 -43.28
CA THR A 205 0.30 4.03 -41.91
C THR A 205 1.13 4.83 -40.90
N VAL A 206 2.46 4.70 -40.92
CA VAL A 206 3.36 5.49 -40.05
C VAL A 206 3.16 6.99 -40.26
N GLN A 207 3.11 7.43 -41.53
CA GLN A 207 2.93 8.83 -41.89
C GLN A 207 1.59 9.40 -41.39
N GLN A 208 0.47 8.70 -41.61
CA GLN A 208 -0.85 9.19 -41.19
C GLN A 208 -1.08 9.10 -39.68
N LEU A 209 -0.53 8.09 -38.99
CA LEU A 209 -0.60 8.03 -37.52
C LEU A 209 0.16 9.20 -36.89
N ALA A 210 1.38 9.48 -37.36
CA ALA A 210 2.15 10.63 -36.92
C ALA A 210 1.41 11.96 -37.19
N ALA A 211 0.79 12.10 -38.37
CA ALA A 211 -0.02 13.28 -38.72
C ALA A 211 -1.29 13.43 -37.85
N ARG A 212 -1.83 12.34 -37.28
CA ARG A 212 -2.92 12.36 -36.30
C ARG A 212 -2.47 12.63 -34.86
N GLY A 213 -1.16 12.79 -34.62
CA GLY A 213 -0.58 12.99 -33.29
C GLY A 213 -0.20 11.71 -32.56
N PHE A 214 -0.14 10.57 -33.26
CA PHE A 214 0.24 9.26 -32.72
C PHE A 214 1.60 8.83 -33.31
N PRO A 215 2.74 9.34 -32.81
CA PRO A 215 4.05 8.96 -33.32
C PRO A 215 4.32 7.46 -33.11
N VAL A 216 4.55 6.75 -34.22
CA VAL A 216 4.89 5.32 -34.19
C VAL A 216 6.32 5.15 -33.70
N TYR A 217 6.53 4.30 -32.69
CA TYR A 217 7.86 3.93 -32.19
C TYR A 217 8.43 2.75 -32.98
N ALA A 218 7.60 1.75 -33.28
CA ALA A 218 7.96 0.59 -34.07
C ALA A 218 6.82 0.15 -34.99
N ILE A 219 7.18 -0.38 -36.16
CA ILE A 219 6.25 -1.04 -37.07
C ILE A 219 6.76 -2.43 -37.43
N ASN A 220 5.83 -3.37 -37.54
CA ASN A 220 6.08 -4.76 -37.88
C ASN A 220 5.41 -5.09 -39.23
N PRO A 221 6.05 -5.86 -40.13
CA PRO A 221 5.45 -6.19 -41.42
C PRO A 221 4.20 -7.08 -41.36
N GLN A 222 4.11 -7.96 -40.36
CA GLN A 222 3.04 -8.97 -40.25
C GLN A 222 2.97 -9.51 -38.81
N ASN A 223 1.75 -9.68 -38.28
CA ASN A 223 1.47 -10.48 -37.07
C ASN A 223 1.53 -11.96 -37.40
N GLU A 224 2.22 -12.78 -36.61
CA GLU A 224 2.28 -14.24 -36.76
C GLU A 224 2.48 -14.72 -38.22
N PRO A 225 3.55 -14.32 -38.93
CA PRO A 225 3.78 -14.60 -40.35
C PRO A 225 3.84 -16.09 -40.74
N GLN A 226 3.75 -17.03 -39.79
CA GLN A 226 3.63 -18.47 -40.07
C GLN A 226 2.22 -19.04 -39.76
N ASN A 227 1.27 -18.19 -39.34
CA ASN A 227 -0.11 -18.54 -39.05
C ASN A 227 -0.99 -18.26 -40.29
N GLU A 228 -1.78 -19.26 -40.69
CA GLU A 228 -2.67 -19.20 -41.85
C GLU A 228 -4.04 -19.75 -41.47
N ASN A 229 -4.91 -18.89 -40.95
CA ASN A 229 -6.22 -19.26 -40.42
C ASN A 229 -7.35 -18.59 -41.20
N ASN A 230 -8.20 -19.40 -41.83
CA ASN A 230 -9.28 -18.91 -42.70
C ASN A 230 -10.49 -18.32 -41.96
N SER A 231 -10.52 -18.33 -40.62
CA SER A 231 -11.66 -17.83 -39.82
C SER A 231 -11.54 -16.35 -39.40
N TYR A 232 -10.34 -15.76 -39.45
CA TYR A 232 -10.07 -14.36 -39.10
C TYR A 232 -8.84 -13.82 -39.86
N PRO A 233 -8.57 -12.50 -39.86
CA PRO A 233 -7.43 -11.92 -40.56
C PRO A 233 -6.09 -12.54 -40.13
N THR A 234 -5.38 -13.18 -41.07
CA THR A 234 -4.05 -13.79 -40.90
C THR A 234 -3.33 -13.78 -42.25
N THR A 235 -2.00 -13.90 -42.29
CA THR A 235 -1.24 -14.02 -43.55
C THR A 235 0.05 -14.81 -43.37
N ASN A 236 0.17 -15.88 -44.15
CA ASN A 236 1.42 -16.59 -44.34
C ASN A 236 2.39 -15.71 -45.14
N MET A 237 3.57 -15.45 -44.55
CA MET A 237 4.62 -14.61 -45.10
C MET A 237 5.98 -15.24 -44.78
N PRO A 238 6.65 -15.88 -45.75
CA PRO A 238 7.99 -16.44 -45.54
C PRO A 238 9.04 -15.36 -45.20
N ALA A 239 10.08 -15.73 -44.45
CA ALA A 239 11.13 -14.80 -44.01
C ALA A 239 11.82 -14.04 -45.16
N SER A 240 11.90 -14.64 -46.36
CA SER A 240 12.42 -13.98 -47.57
C SER A 240 11.48 -12.90 -48.13
N GLN A 241 10.16 -13.07 -47.95
CA GLN A 241 9.16 -12.07 -48.34
C GLN A 241 9.13 -10.93 -47.32
N GLU A 242 9.15 -11.24 -46.01
CA GLU A 242 9.27 -10.24 -44.96
C GLU A 242 10.58 -9.42 -45.12
N ALA A 243 11.70 -10.08 -45.44
CA ALA A 243 12.97 -9.43 -45.75
C ALA A 243 12.85 -8.41 -46.88
N ALA A 244 12.21 -8.78 -48.00
CA ALA A 244 12.01 -7.90 -49.14
C ALA A 244 11.11 -6.69 -48.81
N ILE A 245 10.06 -6.89 -48.00
CA ILE A 245 9.18 -5.82 -47.53
C ILE A 245 9.95 -4.86 -46.60
N GLY A 246 10.74 -5.37 -45.66
CA GLY A 246 11.59 -4.56 -44.79
C GLY A 246 12.62 -3.74 -45.56
N GLN A 247 13.28 -4.34 -46.56
CA GLN A 247 14.23 -3.66 -47.46
C GLN A 247 13.57 -2.55 -48.28
N ALA A 248 12.31 -2.71 -48.69
CA ALA A 248 11.54 -1.67 -49.37
C ALA A 248 11.03 -0.58 -48.41
N LEU A 249 10.65 -0.94 -47.18
CA LEU A 249 10.11 -0.03 -46.17
C LEU A 249 11.18 0.89 -45.55
N ARG A 250 12.38 0.38 -45.28
CA ARG A 250 13.46 1.12 -44.61
C ARG A 250 13.81 2.44 -45.33
N PRO A 251 14.10 2.48 -46.65
CA PRO A 251 14.33 3.72 -47.38
C PRO A 251 13.13 4.66 -47.43
N LEU A 252 11.89 4.15 -47.40
CA LEU A 252 10.68 4.99 -47.37
C LEU A 252 10.59 5.76 -46.05
N LEU A 253 10.86 5.08 -44.92
CA LEU A 253 10.91 5.73 -43.61
C LEU A 253 12.07 6.73 -43.54
N ASP A 254 13.27 6.35 -43.96
CA ASP A 254 14.48 7.18 -43.85
C ASP A 254 14.37 8.47 -44.67
N ASN A 255 13.96 8.37 -45.93
CA ASN A 255 13.87 9.52 -46.85
C ASN A 255 12.71 10.47 -46.52
N ASN A 256 11.80 10.12 -45.61
CA ASN A 256 10.63 10.91 -45.24
C ASN A 256 10.63 11.33 -43.76
N GLY A 257 11.79 11.30 -43.08
CA GLY A 257 11.94 11.81 -41.70
C GLY A 257 11.50 10.85 -40.59
N PHE A 258 11.24 9.58 -40.91
CA PHE A 258 10.86 8.53 -39.97
C PHE A 258 12.01 7.54 -39.69
N SER A 259 13.26 8.00 -39.83
CA SER A 259 14.45 7.16 -39.64
C SER A 259 14.57 6.53 -38.24
N SER A 260 14.00 7.17 -37.22
CA SER A 260 13.92 6.65 -35.86
C SER A 260 12.89 5.54 -35.64
N VAL A 261 11.96 5.32 -36.59
CA VAL A 261 10.93 4.28 -36.48
C VAL A 261 11.59 2.92 -36.70
N LYS A 262 11.49 2.05 -35.69
CA LYS A 262 12.05 0.70 -35.74
C LYS A 262 11.22 -0.18 -36.68
N ILE A 263 11.89 -1.03 -37.45
CA ILE A 263 11.24 -2.15 -38.14
C ILE A 263 11.59 -3.40 -37.34
N ILE A 264 10.58 -4.08 -36.81
CA ILE A 264 10.74 -5.29 -36.00
C ILE A 264 10.10 -6.45 -36.76
N GLY A 265 10.79 -7.58 -36.83
CA GLY A 265 10.35 -8.74 -37.61
C GLY A 265 9.87 -9.92 -36.79
N PHE A 266 9.48 -10.98 -37.50
CA PHE A 266 9.05 -12.27 -36.97
C PHE A 266 7.72 -12.33 -36.19
N GLU A 267 7.45 -11.45 -35.21
CA GLU A 267 6.20 -11.40 -34.38
C GLU A 267 5.48 -12.76 -34.22
N HIS A 268 6.19 -13.77 -33.70
CA HIS A 268 5.63 -15.11 -33.61
C HIS A 268 6.34 -15.96 -32.55
N ASN A 269 5.95 -17.22 -32.44
CA ASN A 269 6.22 -18.05 -31.27
C ASN A 269 7.71 -18.34 -31.00
N TRP A 270 8.09 -18.34 -29.72
CA TRP A 270 9.47 -18.55 -29.24
C TRP A 270 10.12 -19.87 -29.67
N ASN A 271 9.32 -20.88 -30.06
CA ASN A 271 9.79 -22.22 -30.38
C ASN A 271 10.61 -22.28 -31.68
N ASN A 272 10.54 -21.23 -32.50
CA ASN A 272 11.25 -21.10 -33.76
C ASN A 272 12.36 -20.03 -33.70
N ALA A 273 12.83 -19.63 -32.51
CA ALA A 273 13.87 -18.61 -32.34
C ALA A 273 15.20 -18.91 -33.06
N GLY A 274 15.48 -20.18 -33.37
CA GLY A 274 16.64 -20.61 -34.17
C GLY A 274 16.44 -20.66 -35.68
N GLY A 275 15.22 -20.46 -36.19
CA GLY A 275 14.87 -20.62 -37.60
C GLY A 275 14.53 -19.29 -38.27
N TYR A 276 13.22 -19.02 -38.42
CA TYR A 276 12.69 -17.86 -39.14
C TYR A 276 13.39 -16.52 -38.81
N PRO A 277 13.50 -16.06 -37.54
CA PRO A 277 14.10 -14.77 -37.23
C PRO A 277 15.58 -14.70 -37.59
N ILE A 278 16.31 -15.82 -37.49
CA ILE A 278 17.71 -15.92 -37.92
C ILE A 278 17.80 -15.75 -39.45
N ASP A 279 16.95 -16.42 -40.21
CA ASP A 279 16.95 -16.31 -41.69
C ASP A 279 16.51 -14.93 -42.18
N LEU A 280 15.56 -14.29 -41.49
CA LEU A 280 15.17 -12.90 -41.73
C LEU A 280 16.37 -11.94 -41.55
N MET A 281 17.13 -12.09 -40.46
CA MET A 281 18.33 -11.28 -40.22
C MET A 281 19.47 -11.59 -41.19
N LYS A 282 19.60 -12.82 -41.70
CA LYS A 282 20.55 -13.13 -42.80
C LYS A 282 20.17 -12.38 -44.08
N ALA A 283 18.88 -12.35 -44.41
CA ALA A 283 18.39 -11.79 -45.67
C ALA A 283 18.35 -10.25 -45.68
N ALA A 284 17.99 -9.61 -44.57
CA ALA A 284 17.81 -8.16 -44.50
C ALA A 284 18.37 -7.50 -43.21
N PRO A 285 19.66 -7.71 -42.87
CA PRO A 285 20.23 -7.26 -41.60
C PRO A 285 20.16 -5.75 -41.37
N ASN A 286 20.15 -4.93 -42.42
CA ASN A 286 20.12 -3.47 -42.29
C ASN A 286 18.71 -2.87 -42.27
N ALA A 287 17.67 -3.64 -42.62
CA ALA A 287 16.28 -3.17 -42.59
C ALA A 287 15.69 -3.23 -41.18
N PHE A 288 15.94 -4.34 -40.49
CA PHE A 288 15.31 -4.66 -39.19
C PHE A 288 16.19 -4.24 -38.02
N THR A 289 15.57 -3.62 -37.01
CA THR A 289 16.22 -3.30 -35.73
C THR A 289 16.34 -4.54 -34.83
N GLY A 290 15.37 -5.45 -34.93
CA GLY A 290 15.26 -6.63 -34.08
C GLY A 290 14.12 -7.55 -34.48
N VAL A 291 13.80 -8.50 -33.60
CA VAL A 291 12.70 -9.48 -33.78
C VAL A 291 11.84 -9.57 -32.52
N ALA A 292 10.60 -10.03 -32.69
CA ALA A 292 9.62 -10.15 -31.63
C ALA A 292 9.09 -11.58 -31.46
N PHE A 293 8.71 -11.91 -30.22
CA PHE A 293 8.31 -13.25 -29.80
C PHE A 293 6.97 -13.30 -29.06
N HIS A 294 6.22 -14.38 -29.29
CA HIS A 294 4.96 -14.74 -28.62
C HIS A 294 5.09 -16.04 -27.80
N CYS A 295 4.13 -16.30 -26.90
CA CYS A 295 4.16 -17.42 -25.94
C CYS A 295 3.33 -18.68 -26.27
N TYR A 296 2.57 -18.68 -27.37
CA TYR A 296 1.50 -19.67 -27.61
C TYR A 296 1.98 -21.09 -27.92
N ALA A 297 3.22 -21.26 -28.41
CA ALA A 297 3.81 -22.58 -28.66
C ALA A 297 4.60 -23.13 -27.47
N SER A 298 4.93 -24.42 -27.51
CA SER A 298 5.78 -25.06 -26.49
C SER A 298 7.17 -24.42 -26.39
N GLY A 299 7.76 -24.44 -25.19
CA GLY A 299 9.05 -23.80 -24.91
C GLY A 299 8.92 -22.79 -23.78
N GLY A 300 9.67 -21.70 -23.88
CA GLY A 300 9.73 -20.64 -22.87
C GLY A 300 10.72 -19.55 -23.29
N PRO A 301 10.90 -18.50 -22.46
CA PRO A 301 11.68 -17.33 -22.85
C PRO A 301 13.17 -17.63 -23.07
N SER A 302 13.71 -18.73 -22.52
CA SER A 302 15.10 -19.16 -22.78
C SER A 302 15.41 -19.45 -24.25
N GLN A 303 14.39 -19.73 -25.08
CA GLN A 303 14.58 -19.91 -26.52
C GLN A 303 15.13 -18.64 -27.21
N LEU A 304 14.83 -17.45 -26.67
CA LEU A 304 15.27 -16.15 -27.20
C LEU A 304 16.81 -16.02 -27.21
N GLU A 305 17.51 -16.75 -26.34
CA GLU A 305 18.99 -16.81 -26.34
C GLU A 305 19.53 -17.39 -27.64
N THR A 306 18.81 -18.29 -28.31
CA THR A 306 19.21 -18.86 -29.61
C THR A 306 19.37 -17.76 -30.66
N PHE A 307 18.43 -16.82 -30.70
CA PHE A 307 18.51 -15.66 -31.58
C PHE A 307 19.58 -14.67 -31.10
N HIS A 308 19.63 -14.37 -29.78
CA HIS A 308 20.63 -13.43 -29.23
C HIS A 308 22.07 -13.89 -29.53
N ASN A 309 22.38 -15.18 -29.36
CA ASN A 309 23.70 -15.73 -29.60
C ASN A 309 24.10 -15.67 -31.09
N ALA A 310 23.13 -15.74 -32.01
CA ALA A 310 23.36 -15.56 -33.44
C ALA A 310 23.49 -14.07 -33.84
N TYR A 311 22.76 -13.18 -33.18
CA TYR A 311 22.68 -11.75 -33.48
C TYR A 311 22.71 -10.87 -32.22
N PRO A 312 23.85 -10.79 -31.49
CA PRO A 312 23.91 -10.12 -30.18
C PRO A 312 23.69 -8.61 -30.25
N ASN A 313 23.88 -8.00 -31.43
CA ASN A 313 23.63 -6.59 -31.70
C ASN A 313 22.19 -6.30 -32.16
N LYS A 314 21.31 -7.31 -32.23
CA LYS A 314 19.90 -7.14 -32.58
C LYS A 314 19.04 -7.12 -31.33
N GLU A 315 18.01 -6.27 -31.38
CA GLU A 315 17.07 -6.14 -30.28
C GLU A 315 16.08 -7.32 -30.29
N ILE A 316 15.68 -7.75 -29.08
CA ILE A 316 14.64 -8.75 -28.89
C ILE A 316 13.44 -8.08 -28.21
N TYR A 317 12.24 -8.48 -28.61
CA TYR A 317 10.98 -8.00 -28.08
C TYR A 317 10.09 -9.18 -27.70
N PHE A 318 9.26 -9.01 -26.69
CA PHE A 318 8.14 -9.90 -26.41
C PHE A 318 6.86 -9.06 -26.52
N THR A 319 5.95 -9.46 -27.41
CA THR A 319 4.89 -8.56 -27.93
C THR A 319 3.48 -9.12 -27.85
N GLU A 320 3.30 -10.41 -27.53
CA GLU A 320 1.99 -11.03 -27.42
C GLU A 320 1.99 -12.27 -26.51
N CYS A 321 1.07 -12.29 -25.55
CA CYS A 321 0.66 -13.47 -24.79
C CYS A 321 -0.80 -13.30 -24.37
N THR A 322 -1.46 -14.33 -23.85
CA THR A 322 -2.79 -14.15 -23.27
C THR A 322 -3.04 -15.08 -22.08
N GLY A 323 -3.71 -14.55 -21.06
CA GLY A 323 -4.40 -15.37 -20.08
C GLY A 323 -5.61 -16.07 -20.67
N SER A 324 -6.17 -17.03 -19.91
CA SER A 324 -7.41 -17.72 -20.24
C SER A 324 -8.53 -17.34 -19.26
N PHE A 325 -9.78 -17.36 -19.70
CA PHE A 325 -10.92 -17.29 -18.78
C PHE A 325 -11.04 -18.60 -17.99
N GLY A 326 -11.30 -18.48 -16.68
CA GLY A 326 -11.50 -19.62 -15.77
C GLY A 326 -10.25 -20.34 -15.27
N SER A 327 -9.04 -19.92 -15.67
CA SER A 327 -7.78 -20.43 -15.12
C SER A 327 -7.50 -19.93 -13.69
N ASP A 328 -6.58 -20.60 -12.99
CA ASP A 328 -6.29 -20.32 -11.58
C ASP A 328 -5.46 -19.04 -11.39
N TRP A 329 -5.94 -18.18 -10.50
CA TRP A 329 -5.38 -16.87 -10.21
C TRP A 329 -3.88 -16.89 -9.95
N TRP A 330 -3.40 -17.73 -9.04
CA TRP A 330 -1.99 -17.63 -8.67
C TRP A 330 -1.08 -18.45 -9.57
N SER A 331 -1.56 -19.55 -10.13
CA SER A 331 -0.85 -20.27 -11.19
C SER A 331 -0.55 -19.34 -12.38
N ASP A 332 -1.52 -18.51 -12.77
CA ASP A 332 -1.37 -17.52 -13.82
C ASP A 332 -0.42 -16.39 -13.42
N ILE A 333 -0.52 -15.84 -12.20
CA ILE A 333 0.44 -14.85 -11.67
C ILE A 333 1.87 -15.40 -11.73
N LYS A 334 2.12 -16.61 -11.21
CA LYS A 334 3.46 -17.21 -11.20
C LYS A 334 3.97 -17.45 -12.61
N TRP A 335 3.14 -18.02 -13.50
CA TRP A 335 3.56 -18.33 -14.86
C TRP A 335 3.88 -17.06 -15.65
N THR A 336 3.01 -16.04 -15.56
CA THR A 336 3.20 -14.73 -16.22
C THR A 336 4.42 -14.03 -15.67
N MET A 337 4.61 -14.03 -14.35
CA MET A 337 5.80 -13.43 -13.73
C MET A 337 7.09 -14.17 -14.12
N ASP A 338 7.14 -15.50 -14.05
CA ASP A 338 8.35 -16.28 -14.38
C ASP A 338 8.70 -16.20 -15.88
N ASN A 339 7.73 -16.36 -16.78
CA ASN A 339 8.00 -16.44 -18.21
C ASN A 339 7.99 -15.09 -18.92
N ILE A 340 7.08 -14.18 -18.56
CA ILE A 340 6.78 -12.97 -19.33
C ILE A 340 7.36 -11.73 -18.64
N ALA A 341 6.94 -11.42 -17.42
CA ALA A 341 7.29 -10.17 -16.75
C ALA A 341 8.74 -10.15 -16.21
N ILE A 342 9.28 -11.31 -15.81
CA ILE A 342 10.70 -11.49 -15.44
C ILE A 342 11.46 -12.24 -16.54
N GLY A 343 10.95 -13.38 -17.01
CA GLY A 343 11.66 -14.28 -17.93
C GLY A 343 12.05 -13.68 -19.28
N ALA A 344 11.11 -13.10 -20.02
CA ALA A 344 11.43 -12.51 -21.31
C ALA A 344 12.51 -11.40 -21.19
N PRO A 345 12.44 -10.46 -20.21
CA PRO A 345 13.56 -9.54 -19.94
C PRO A 345 14.86 -10.21 -19.47
N GLN A 346 14.81 -11.35 -18.76
CA GLN A 346 16.02 -12.14 -18.44
C GLN A 346 16.71 -12.69 -19.70
N HIS A 347 15.92 -13.00 -20.74
CA HIS A 347 16.39 -13.45 -22.05
C HIS A 347 16.30 -12.32 -23.11
N TRP A 348 16.79 -11.14 -22.73
CA TRP A 348 17.09 -9.98 -23.60
C TRP A 348 15.91 -9.21 -24.18
N ALA A 349 14.66 -9.59 -23.90
CA ALA A 349 13.51 -8.84 -24.38
C ALA A 349 13.47 -7.41 -23.80
N ARG A 350 13.24 -6.42 -24.65
CA ARG A 350 13.08 -5.00 -24.26
C ARG A 350 11.64 -4.68 -23.84
N THR A 351 10.68 -5.49 -24.25
CA THR A 351 9.26 -5.39 -23.89
C THR A 351 8.76 -6.69 -23.32
N ALA A 352 7.66 -6.64 -22.57
CA ALA A 352 6.75 -7.77 -22.45
C ALA A 352 5.32 -7.24 -22.48
N LEU A 353 4.53 -7.69 -23.45
CA LEU A 353 3.16 -7.22 -23.71
C LEU A 353 2.18 -8.39 -23.70
N GLU A 354 1.01 -8.16 -23.11
CA GLU A 354 -0.15 -9.08 -23.18
C GLU A 354 -1.07 -8.72 -24.35
N TRP A 355 -2.05 -9.59 -24.65
CA TRP A 355 -2.89 -9.46 -25.83
C TRP A 355 -3.88 -8.30 -25.70
N ASN A 356 -5.13 -8.58 -25.32
CA ASN A 356 -6.15 -7.56 -25.17
C ASN A 356 -5.88 -6.71 -23.91
N LEU A 357 -5.85 -5.38 -24.08
CA LEU A 357 -5.83 -4.45 -22.96
C LEU A 357 -7.15 -4.50 -22.18
N ALA A 358 -8.28 -4.67 -22.86
CA ALA A 358 -9.58 -4.86 -22.22
C ALA A 358 -10.50 -5.81 -23.02
N SER A 359 -11.38 -6.51 -22.31
CA SER A 359 -12.49 -7.28 -22.87
C SER A 359 -13.77 -7.05 -22.09
N ASP A 360 -14.90 -7.52 -22.61
CA ASP A 360 -16.12 -7.68 -21.84
C ASP A 360 -16.05 -8.93 -20.92
N GLU A 361 -17.15 -9.17 -20.20
CA GLU A 361 -17.36 -10.27 -19.25
C GLU A 361 -17.32 -11.67 -19.91
N SER A 362 -17.38 -11.76 -21.23
CA SER A 362 -17.26 -12.99 -22.02
C SER A 362 -15.89 -13.19 -22.68
N GLY A 363 -14.96 -12.25 -22.48
CA GLY A 363 -13.66 -12.23 -23.17
C GLY A 363 -13.72 -11.69 -24.59
N GLY A 364 -14.79 -10.98 -24.94
CA GLY A 364 -15.02 -10.43 -26.27
C GLY A 364 -15.11 -8.89 -26.30
N PRO A 365 -15.72 -8.32 -27.36
CA PRO A 365 -16.22 -9.03 -28.54
C PRO A 365 -15.07 -9.60 -29.39
N THR A 366 -15.34 -10.65 -30.16
CA THR A 366 -14.38 -11.25 -31.10
C THR A 366 -14.84 -11.11 -32.56
N PHE A 367 -13.95 -11.40 -33.51
CA PHE A 367 -14.25 -11.37 -34.93
C PHE A 367 -15.33 -12.40 -35.30
N PRO A 368 -16.40 -12.02 -36.04
CA PRO A 368 -17.51 -12.93 -36.33
C PRO A 368 -17.08 -14.23 -37.00
N GLY A 369 -17.29 -15.37 -36.32
CA GLY A 369 -16.93 -16.70 -36.82
C GLY A 369 -15.47 -17.12 -36.62
N THR A 370 -14.67 -16.33 -35.89
CA THR A 370 -13.31 -16.71 -35.51
C THR A 370 -13.29 -17.99 -34.67
N ASN A 371 -12.23 -18.80 -34.81
CA ASN A 371 -11.90 -19.85 -33.85
C ASN A 371 -10.82 -19.43 -32.84
N SER A 372 -10.17 -18.26 -33.02
CA SER A 372 -9.25 -17.67 -32.03
C SER A 372 -9.99 -17.38 -30.74
N CYS A 373 -9.35 -17.65 -29.59
CA CYS A 373 -9.86 -17.25 -28.28
C CYS A 373 -11.32 -17.68 -27.99
N THR A 374 -11.72 -18.87 -28.42
CA THR A 374 -13.12 -19.36 -28.30
C THR A 374 -13.36 -20.35 -27.16
N ASN A 375 -12.40 -21.22 -26.82
CA ASN A 375 -12.54 -22.21 -25.75
C ASN A 375 -11.18 -22.67 -25.18
N PRO A 376 -10.73 -22.15 -24.02
CA PRO A 376 -11.34 -21.05 -23.26
C PRO A 376 -11.28 -19.72 -24.02
N ALA A 377 -12.09 -18.75 -23.59
CA ALA A 377 -11.95 -17.38 -24.05
C ALA A 377 -10.62 -16.77 -23.57
N CYS A 378 -10.02 -15.87 -24.36
CA CYS A 378 -8.81 -15.17 -23.96
C CYS A 378 -9.13 -14.06 -22.95
N ARG A 379 -8.33 -13.98 -21.88
CA ARG A 379 -8.50 -13.00 -20.81
C ARG A 379 -7.60 -11.78 -21.03
N ALA A 380 -8.24 -10.62 -21.13
CA ALA A 380 -7.57 -9.33 -21.24
C ALA A 380 -6.94 -8.87 -19.91
N ILE A 381 -6.10 -7.83 -19.94
CA ILE A 381 -5.61 -7.16 -18.71
C ILE A 381 -6.77 -6.67 -17.83
N VAL A 382 -7.87 -6.22 -18.44
CA VAL A 382 -9.05 -5.70 -17.74
C VAL A 382 -10.34 -6.31 -18.28
N THR A 383 -11.23 -6.73 -17.39
CA THR A 383 -12.63 -7.06 -17.72
C THR A 383 -13.50 -5.85 -17.43
N ILE A 384 -14.12 -5.26 -18.45
CA ILE A 384 -15.07 -4.15 -18.32
C ILE A 384 -16.49 -4.71 -18.31
N LYS A 385 -17.27 -4.36 -17.28
CA LYS A 385 -18.59 -4.94 -17.04
C LYS A 385 -19.70 -4.06 -17.60
N SER A 386 -20.79 -4.70 -18.02
CA SER A 386 -21.95 -4.07 -18.67
C SER A 386 -22.67 -3.04 -17.79
N ASP A 387 -22.51 -3.12 -16.47
CA ASP A 387 -23.04 -2.16 -15.49
C ASP A 387 -22.24 -0.83 -15.42
N GLY A 388 -21.02 -0.77 -15.97
CA GLY A 388 -20.11 0.36 -15.87
C GLY A 388 -19.05 0.24 -14.75
N SER A 389 -18.90 -0.94 -14.16
CA SER A 389 -17.75 -1.33 -13.32
C SER A 389 -16.66 -2.03 -14.15
N TYR A 390 -15.53 -2.37 -13.51
CA TYR A 390 -14.44 -3.11 -14.14
C TYR A 390 -13.69 -3.97 -13.10
N GLU A 391 -12.93 -4.94 -13.58
CA GLU A 391 -12.08 -5.83 -12.79
C GLU A 391 -10.70 -5.95 -13.45
N LEU A 392 -9.64 -5.85 -12.65
CA LEU A 392 -8.25 -6.00 -13.12
C LEU A 392 -7.86 -7.48 -13.00
N ASN A 393 -7.39 -8.08 -14.09
CA ASN A 393 -7.08 -9.51 -14.15
C ASN A 393 -5.62 -9.81 -13.72
N GLN A 394 -5.21 -11.07 -13.79
CA GLN A 394 -3.90 -11.52 -13.28
C GLN A 394 -2.73 -10.93 -14.07
N GLU A 395 -2.97 -10.76 -15.36
CA GLU A 395 -2.10 -10.12 -16.35
C GLU A 395 -1.75 -8.69 -15.91
N PHE A 396 -2.76 -7.92 -15.42
CA PHE A 396 -2.54 -6.58 -14.89
C PHE A 396 -1.54 -6.60 -13.74
N TYR A 397 -1.76 -7.43 -12.72
CA TYR A 397 -0.93 -7.40 -11.52
C TYR A 397 0.49 -7.91 -11.76
N SER A 398 0.65 -8.88 -12.66
CA SER A 398 1.98 -9.38 -13.07
C SER A 398 2.77 -8.30 -13.81
N LEU A 399 2.20 -7.74 -14.88
CA LEU A 399 2.89 -6.71 -15.65
C LEU A 399 3.07 -5.40 -14.86
N ALA A 400 2.14 -5.01 -14.00
CA ALA A 400 2.26 -3.78 -13.22
C ALA A 400 3.45 -3.82 -12.26
N GLN A 401 3.75 -4.96 -11.62
CA GLN A 401 4.91 -5.11 -10.75
C GLN A 401 6.23 -4.91 -11.52
N ALA A 402 6.33 -5.47 -12.73
CA ALA A 402 7.52 -5.30 -13.57
C ALA A 402 7.62 -3.91 -14.21
N SER A 403 6.48 -3.35 -14.66
CA SER A 403 6.38 -2.02 -15.27
C SER A 403 6.91 -0.94 -14.34
N ARG A 404 6.44 -0.90 -13.09
CA ARG A 404 6.87 0.10 -12.09
C ARG A 404 8.37 0.17 -11.88
N ALA A 405 9.08 -0.96 -11.96
CA ALA A 405 10.54 -1.00 -11.81
C ALA A 405 11.28 -0.24 -12.92
N VAL A 406 10.65 -0.08 -14.10
CA VAL A 406 11.26 0.53 -15.30
C VAL A 406 10.63 1.85 -15.74
N VAL A 407 9.53 2.30 -15.12
CA VAL A 407 8.95 3.64 -15.36
C VAL A 407 10.01 4.73 -15.07
N PRO A 408 10.18 5.77 -15.90
CA PRO A 408 11.13 6.85 -15.64
C PRO A 408 10.96 7.48 -14.25
N LYS A 409 12.06 7.80 -13.58
CA LYS A 409 12.02 8.46 -12.25
C LYS A 409 11.64 9.94 -12.33
N ASP A 410 12.01 10.60 -13.44
CA ASP A 410 11.79 12.03 -13.67
C ASP A 410 10.91 12.24 -14.91
N PRO A 411 10.03 13.26 -14.93
CA PRO A 411 9.37 13.71 -16.16
C PRO A 411 10.40 14.16 -17.18
N GLY A 412 10.69 13.33 -18.18
CA GLY A 412 11.83 13.54 -19.07
C GLY A 412 12.70 12.30 -19.24
N GLY A 413 12.92 11.57 -18.15
CA GLY A 413 13.99 10.60 -18.00
C GLY A 413 13.86 9.33 -18.85
N PRO A 414 14.94 8.55 -18.94
CA PRO A 414 14.93 7.23 -19.54
C PRO A 414 14.15 6.24 -18.67
N THR A 415 13.69 5.16 -19.30
CA THR A 415 13.18 3.97 -18.62
C THR A 415 14.30 3.23 -17.87
N GLY A 416 13.95 2.18 -17.12
CA GLY A 416 14.91 1.27 -16.51
C GLY A 416 15.77 0.52 -17.54
N GLN A 417 17.05 0.38 -17.24
CA GLN A 417 17.99 -0.50 -17.94
C GLN A 417 18.25 -1.74 -17.07
N ARG A 418 18.19 -2.95 -17.63
CA ARG A 418 18.43 -4.18 -16.86
C ARG A 418 19.90 -4.26 -16.42
N ILE A 419 20.14 -4.74 -15.20
CA ILE A 419 21.48 -4.95 -14.63
C ILE A 419 21.66 -6.39 -14.11
N GLY A 420 22.88 -6.73 -13.68
CA GLY A 420 23.22 -8.01 -13.09
C GLY A 420 22.41 -8.33 -11.84
N VAL A 421 21.86 -9.54 -11.78
CA VAL A 421 21.35 -10.15 -10.56
C VAL A 421 21.56 -11.66 -10.58
N THR A 422 21.95 -12.23 -9.45
CA THR A 422 22.05 -13.69 -9.25
C THR A 422 21.31 -14.10 -7.99
N VAL A 423 20.74 -15.31 -7.97
CA VAL A 423 20.11 -15.89 -6.78
C VAL A 423 20.89 -17.13 -6.32
N GLY A 424 21.46 -17.06 -5.12
CA GLY A 424 22.15 -18.17 -4.43
C GLY A 424 21.36 -18.69 -3.23
N GLY A 425 21.99 -19.57 -2.45
CA GLY A 425 21.38 -20.22 -1.27
C GLY A 425 20.60 -21.51 -1.59
N ASN A 426 20.13 -22.17 -0.53
CA ASN A 426 19.47 -23.48 -0.58
C ASN A 426 18.06 -23.42 -1.20
N LEU A 427 17.39 -22.27 -1.13
CA LEU A 427 16.09 -21.98 -1.74
C LEU A 427 16.22 -21.02 -2.94
N SER A 428 17.38 -20.98 -3.62
CA SER A 428 17.58 -20.16 -4.82
C SER A 428 16.54 -20.44 -5.91
N TRP A 429 16.19 -21.71 -6.11
CA TRP A 429 15.16 -22.16 -7.06
C TRP A 429 13.78 -21.53 -6.84
N ALA A 430 13.50 -21.06 -5.62
CA ALA A 430 12.22 -20.53 -5.23
C ALA A 430 12.04 -19.04 -5.57
N LEU A 431 13.10 -18.32 -5.95
CA LEU A 431 12.99 -16.91 -6.31
C LEU A 431 13.28 -16.71 -7.80
N ARG A 432 12.49 -15.85 -8.44
CA ARG A 432 12.82 -15.26 -9.74
C ARG A 432 12.99 -13.77 -9.55
N VAL A 433 14.08 -13.23 -10.08
CA VAL A 433 14.46 -11.84 -9.83
C VAL A 433 14.96 -11.18 -11.11
N ASN A 434 14.47 -9.98 -11.38
CA ASN A 434 15.15 -9.02 -12.25
C ASN A 434 15.61 -7.81 -11.43
N ALA A 435 16.69 -7.18 -11.87
CA ALA A 435 17.20 -5.94 -11.33
C ALA A 435 17.36 -4.89 -12.45
N PHE A 436 17.06 -3.64 -12.14
CA PHE A 436 17.11 -2.51 -13.07
C PHE A 436 17.77 -1.30 -12.43
N VAL A 437 18.42 -0.48 -13.26
CA VAL A 437 18.87 0.87 -12.93
C VAL A 437 18.10 1.88 -13.82
N THR A 438 17.45 2.86 -13.20
CA THR A 438 16.80 3.97 -13.89
C THR A 438 17.65 5.22 -13.71
N LYS A 439 18.24 5.69 -14.80
CA LYS A 439 19.04 6.94 -14.82
C LYS A 439 18.13 8.15 -14.68
N ARG A 440 18.70 9.26 -14.21
CA ARG A 440 17.99 10.52 -13.95
C ARG A 440 18.13 11.49 -15.13
N THR A 441 17.21 12.45 -15.25
CA THR A 441 17.31 13.51 -16.28
C THR A 441 18.52 14.42 -16.02
N ASN A 442 18.81 14.71 -14.75
CA ASN A 442 20.05 15.34 -14.32
C ASN A 442 21.05 14.27 -13.91
N SER A 443 22.21 14.19 -14.58
CA SER A 443 23.23 13.17 -14.30
C SER A 443 23.92 13.32 -12.94
N ALA A 444 23.69 14.43 -12.21
CA ALA A 444 24.16 14.60 -10.83
C ALA A 444 23.24 13.91 -9.79
N ASP A 445 21.99 13.61 -10.15
CA ASP A 445 21.04 12.97 -9.24
C ASP A 445 21.29 11.46 -9.16
N TRP A 446 21.07 10.86 -7.98
CA TRP A 446 21.25 9.42 -7.81
C TRP A 446 20.23 8.61 -8.66
N ASN A 447 20.77 7.64 -9.40
CA ASN A 447 19.98 6.63 -10.11
C ASN A 447 19.05 5.87 -9.16
N ARG A 448 17.84 5.54 -9.62
CA ARG A 448 16.96 4.60 -8.90
C ARG A 448 17.40 3.18 -9.24
N TYR A 449 17.56 2.33 -8.24
CA TYR A 449 17.72 0.89 -8.41
C TYR A 449 16.42 0.20 -8.01
N SER A 450 16.03 -0.84 -8.75
CA SER A 450 14.75 -1.52 -8.53
C SER A 450 14.90 -3.01 -8.80
N ILE A 451 14.30 -3.84 -7.94
CA ILE A 451 14.22 -5.28 -8.15
C ILE A 451 12.75 -5.71 -8.25
N VAL A 452 12.49 -6.71 -9.07
CA VAL A 452 11.18 -7.36 -9.20
C VAL A 452 11.38 -8.80 -8.77
N VAL A 453 10.65 -9.24 -7.75
CA VAL A 453 10.83 -10.57 -7.14
C VAL A 453 9.50 -11.34 -7.17
N LEU A 454 9.56 -12.57 -7.68
CA LEU A 454 8.51 -13.58 -7.54
C LEU A 454 8.99 -14.66 -6.56
N ASN A 455 8.12 -15.04 -5.62
CA ASN A 455 8.31 -16.21 -4.77
C ASN A 455 7.48 -17.39 -5.33
N TRP A 456 8.18 -18.47 -5.71
CA TRP A 456 7.66 -19.75 -6.21
C TRP A 456 7.53 -20.83 -5.13
N ASN A 457 7.98 -20.57 -3.90
CA ASN A 457 7.95 -21.57 -2.84
C ASN A 457 6.51 -21.80 -2.38
N ASP A 458 5.97 -23.00 -2.59
CA ASP A 458 4.59 -23.37 -2.25
C ASP A 458 4.53 -24.73 -1.54
N ASN A 459 3.47 -24.98 -0.77
CA ASN A 459 3.22 -26.31 -0.17
C ASN A 459 2.41 -27.21 -1.13
N ALA A 460 2.72 -28.50 -1.15
CA ALA A 460 2.14 -29.49 -2.07
C ALA A 460 0.75 -30.04 -1.64
N SER A 461 0.23 -29.66 -0.48
CA SER A 461 -1.13 -30.04 -0.03
C SER A 461 -2.20 -29.14 -0.65
N SER A 462 -3.36 -29.71 -1.00
CA SER A 462 -4.40 -29.13 -1.86
C SER A 462 -5.19 -27.91 -1.35
N SER A 463 -4.70 -27.21 -0.32
CA SER A 463 -5.05 -25.81 -0.05
C SER A 463 -3.84 -24.93 -0.39
N TRP A 464 -3.92 -24.34 -1.58
CA TRP A 464 -2.88 -23.59 -2.27
C TRP A 464 -2.26 -22.50 -1.35
N ASN A 465 -0.95 -22.56 -1.05
CA ASN A 465 -0.32 -21.74 0.02
C ASN A 465 1.21 -21.54 -0.15
N PRO A 466 1.69 -20.33 -0.49
CA PRO A 466 3.10 -19.98 -0.56
C PRO A 466 3.80 -20.03 0.79
N GLN A 467 5.07 -20.43 0.77
CA GLN A 467 5.94 -20.56 1.93
C GLN A 467 7.02 -19.46 1.94
N PRO A 468 7.41 -18.96 3.12
CA PRO A 468 8.37 -17.86 3.21
C PRO A 468 9.77 -18.34 2.87
N VAL A 469 10.47 -17.58 2.05
CA VAL A 469 11.90 -17.76 1.77
C VAL A 469 12.65 -16.66 2.52
N LYS A 470 13.41 -16.95 3.57
CA LYS A 470 14.19 -15.88 4.22
C LYS A 470 15.33 -15.50 3.30
N ALA A 471 15.21 -14.42 2.55
CA ALA A 471 16.23 -14.00 1.62
C ALA A 471 17.24 -13.03 2.28
N THR A 472 18.39 -12.89 1.66
CA THR A 472 19.26 -11.73 1.78
C THR A 472 19.26 -11.01 0.44
N ILE A 473 19.33 -9.69 0.45
CA ILE A 473 19.57 -8.87 -0.75
C ILE A 473 20.90 -8.15 -0.54
N GLU A 474 21.85 -8.37 -1.44
CA GLU A 474 23.14 -7.70 -1.45
C GLU A 474 23.22 -6.66 -2.56
N PHE A 475 23.79 -5.50 -2.24
CA PHE A 475 24.10 -4.46 -3.21
C PHE A 475 25.37 -3.73 -2.78
N ARG A 476 26.34 -3.60 -3.69
CA ARG A 476 27.59 -2.83 -3.47
C ARG A 476 28.31 -3.12 -2.13
N GLY A 477 28.38 -4.39 -1.73
CA GLY A 477 29.13 -4.86 -0.55
C GLY A 477 28.40 -4.74 0.79
N VAL A 478 27.16 -4.25 0.82
CA VAL A 478 26.26 -4.28 1.98
C VAL A 478 25.07 -5.19 1.70
N GLN A 479 24.40 -5.65 2.76
CA GLN A 479 23.27 -6.57 2.66
C GLN A 479 22.05 -6.12 3.47
N VAL A 480 20.87 -6.65 3.15
CA VAL A 480 19.67 -6.56 3.99
C VAL A 480 19.00 -7.93 4.06
N LYS A 481 18.55 -8.33 5.25
CA LYS A 481 17.74 -9.55 5.42
C LYS A 481 16.28 -9.20 5.15
N TRP A 482 15.68 -9.91 4.21
CA TRP A 482 14.33 -9.64 3.72
C TRP A 482 13.62 -10.94 3.43
N THR A 483 12.37 -11.08 3.88
CA THR A 483 11.54 -12.24 3.56
C THR A 483 10.48 -11.76 2.57
N PRO A 484 10.40 -12.30 1.33
CA PRO A 484 9.26 -12.06 0.45
C PRO A 484 7.98 -12.46 1.19
N PRO A 485 6.91 -11.67 1.14
CA PRO A 485 5.65 -12.02 1.78
C PRO A 485 5.10 -13.35 1.23
N SER A 486 4.61 -14.17 2.14
CA SER A 486 3.96 -15.45 1.84
C SER A 486 2.97 -15.76 2.97
N ASP A 487 1.93 -14.94 3.05
CA ASP A 487 0.70 -15.12 3.84
C ASP A 487 0.79 -15.41 5.35
N ARG A 488 1.99 -15.38 5.89
CA ARG A 488 2.26 -15.01 7.27
C ARG A 488 2.97 -13.69 7.25
N ASP A 489 2.20 -12.66 7.53
CA ASP A 489 2.64 -11.43 8.17
C ASP A 489 2.83 -11.73 9.69
N PRO A 490 4.08 -11.92 10.16
CA PRO A 490 4.42 -12.01 11.57
C PRO A 490 4.93 -10.63 12.03
N GLY A 491 4.28 -9.56 11.57
CA GLY A 491 4.79 -8.19 11.61
C GLY A 491 3.74 -7.07 11.73
N LYS A 492 2.43 -7.39 11.85
CA LYS A 492 1.46 -6.46 12.45
C LYS A 492 1.84 -6.26 13.92
N PHE A 493 2.67 -5.26 14.17
CA PHE A 493 3.01 -4.81 15.50
C PHE A 493 1.85 -3.99 16.08
N GLY A 494 1.25 -4.48 17.17
CA GLY A 494 0.22 -3.75 17.89
C GLY A 494 0.66 -2.38 18.40
N THR A 495 -0.31 -1.47 18.46
CA THR A 495 -0.22 -0.08 18.92
C THR A 495 -0.40 0.00 20.43
N LEU A 496 0.71 -0.08 21.18
CA LEU A 496 0.78 0.16 22.63
C LEU A 496 2.02 0.99 22.99
N GLY A 497 1.99 1.62 24.17
CA GLY A 497 3.07 2.47 24.68
C GLY A 497 3.35 3.61 23.70
N ASN A 498 4.62 3.83 23.39
CA ASN A 498 5.04 4.87 22.43
C ASN A 498 4.38 4.73 21.05
N LYS A 499 3.97 3.53 20.61
CA LYS A 499 3.25 3.37 19.33
C LYS A 499 1.84 3.95 19.38
N ALA A 500 1.23 4.01 20.56
CA ALA A 500 -0.08 4.61 20.77
C ALA A 500 -0.02 6.10 21.15
N ALA A 501 1.05 6.55 21.82
CA ALA A 501 1.22 7.95 22.23
C ALA A 501 1.88 8.84 21.16
N THR A 502 2.97 8.38 20.51
CA THR A 502 3.84 9.23 19.67
C THR A 502 3.13 9.78 18.44
N PHE A 503 2.40 8.93 17.72
CA PHE A 503 1.75 9.33 16.47
C PHE A 503 0.63 10.37 16.69
N PRO A 504 -0.27 10.24 17.69
CA PRO A 504 -1.20 11.31 18.04
C PRO A 504 -0.52 12.62 18.46
N LEU A 505 0.55 12.56 19.25
CA LEU A 505 1.30 13.76 19.67
C LEU A 505 1.94 14.49 18.47
N GLN A 506 2.58 13.74 17.57
CA GLN A 506 3.17 14.29 16.34
C GLN A 506 2.12 14.90 15.40
N LEU A 507 0.96 14.23 15.25
CA LEU A 507 -0.18 14.79 14.51
C LEU A 507 -0.71 16.11 15.11
N LEU A 508 -0.54 16.31 16.42
CA LEU A 508 -0.95 17.50 17.15
C LEU A 508 0.17 18.53 17.35
N GLY A 509 1.31 18.38 16.65
CA GLY A 509 2.38 19.38 16.57
C GLY A 509 3.53 19.24 17.58
N TRP A 510 3.67 18.08 18.22
CA TRP A 510 4.76 17.79 19.14
C TRP A 510 5.91 17.04 18.47
N ASP A 511 7.14 17.52 18.69
CA ASP A 511 8.35 16.74 18.46
C ASP A 511 8.57 15.85 19.69
N VAL A 512 8.58 14.53 19.49
CA VAL A 512 8.54 13.54 20.57
C VAL A 512 9.79 12.65 20.52
N ASP A 513 10.63 12.76 21.54
CA ASP A 513 11.59 11.73 21.93
C ASP A 513 10.80 10.66 22.74
N ALA A 514 11.07 9.34 22.70
CA ALA A 514 10.08 8.32 23.16
C ALA A 514 10.62 7.02 23.83
N ILE A 515 10.57 6.82 25.17
CA ILE A 515 11.27 5.69 25.89
C ILE A 515 10.52 4.38 25.91
N ASN A 516 11.17 3.38 25.33
CA ASN A 516 10.80 2.00 25.52
C ASN A 516 11.40 1.56 26.86
N THR A 517 10.62 1.71 27.94
CA THR A 517 10.89 1.12 29.26
C THR A 517 10.96 -0.42 29.17
N VAL A 518 10.28 -0.97 28.16
CA VAL A 518 10.35 -2.35 27.70
C VAL A 518 10.41 -2.40 26.17
N GLN A 519 11.17 -3.34 25.63
CA GLN A 519 11.27 -3.63 24.21
C GLN A 519 10.83 -5.08 23.97
N PHE A 520 9.51 -5.30 23.89
CA PHE A 520 8.93 -6.64 23.69
C PHE A 520 8.48 -6.89 22.24
N SER A 521 8.47 -8.15 21.82
CA SER A 521 7.99 -8.63 20.51
C SER A 521 6.52 -8.28 20.25
N ASN A 522 5.73 -8.27 21.32
CA ASN A 522 4.30 -8.01 21.38
C ASN A 522 3.93 -7.68 22.83
N HIS A 523 2.78 -7.06 23.07
CA HIS A 523 2.33 -6.78 24.44
C HIS A 523 1.96 -8.06 25.20
N SER A 524 1.91 -7.94 26.53
CA SER A 524 1.68 -9.04 27.48
C SER A 524 0.28 -9.69 27.42
N GLY A 525 -0.65 -9.14 26.64
CA GLY A 525 -1.97 -9.74 26.42
C GLY A 525 -1.93 -10.99 25.52
N TYR A 526 -0.87 -11.17 24.74
CA TYR A 526 -0.62 -12.40 23.98
C TYR A 526 -0.06 -13.53 24.87
N ARG A 527 -0.18 -14.79 24.43
CA ARG A 527 0.20 -15.99 25.22
C ARG A 527 1.67 -16.01 25.65
N SER A 528 2.56 -15.45 24.85
CA SER A 528 3.99 -15.32 25.14
C SER A 528 4.53 -14.03 24.53
N HIS A 529 5.59 -13.48 25.11
CA HIS A 529 6.32 -12.33 24.61
C HIS A 529 7.81 -12.52 24.90
N GLY A 530 8.67 -12.15 23.94
CA GLY A 530 10.12 -12.09 24.12
C GLY A 530 10.61 -10.65 24.11
N GLY A 531 11.83 -10.39 24.57
CA GLY A 531 12.45 -9.06 24.54
C GLY A 531 13.08 -8.67 25.88
N SER A 532 13.42 -7.38 26.02
CA SER A 532 14.13 -6.84 27.18
C SER A 532 13.30 -5.82 27.95
N LYS A 533 13.62 -5.66 29.24
CA LYS A 533 13.25 -4.49 30.04
C LYS A 533 14.48 -3.58 30.10
N THR A 534 14.29 -2.27 29.99
CA THR A 534 15.39 -1.31 30.13
C THR A 534 15.71 -1.16 31.61
N ASP A 535 16.94 -1.46 32.00
CA ASP A 535 17.35 -1.42 33.40
C ASP A 535 17.66 -0.01 33.90
N LYS A 536 17.82 0.15 35.21
CA LYS A 536 18.06 1.45 35.85
C LYS A 536 19.36 2.12 35.40
N ALA A 537 20.43 1.36 35.18
CA ALA A 537 21.71 1.91 34.75
C ALA A 537 21.61 2.41 33.30
N GLN A 538 20.91 1.66 32.43
CA GLN A 538 20.58 2.08 31.07
C GLN A 538 19.73 3.37 31.08
N LEU A 539 18.66 3.43 31.89
CA LEU A 539 17.84 4.64 32.02
C LEU A 539 18.70 5.85 32.45
N ILE A 540 19.53 5.71 33.49
CA ILE A 540 20.40 6.81 33.97
C ILE A 540 21.43 7.24 32.91
N ASP A 541 22.02 6.30 32.16
CA ASP A 541 22.96 6.64 31.08
C ASP A 541 22.28 7.48 30.00
N ILE A 542 21.11 7.03 29.53
CA ILE A 542 20.26 7.75 28.57
C ILE A 542 19.95 9.16 29.05
N PHE A 543 19.57 9.31 30.32
CA PHE A 543 19.25 10.60 30.93
C PHE A 543 20.48 11.53 30.96
N SER A 544 21.67 11.00 31.29
CA SER A 544 22.91 11.78 31.28
C SER A 544 23.31 12.20 29.86
N VAL A 545 23.04 11.36 28.85
CA VAL A 545 23.30 11.67 27.44
C VAL A 545 22.30 12.72 26.92
N LEU A 546 21.03 12.68 27.32
CA LEU A 546 20.06 13.74 27.02
C LEU A 546 20.45 15.07 27.67
N GLU A 547 20.99 15.07 28.90
CA GLU A 547 21.52 16.28 29.53
C GLU A 547 22.75 16.83 28.76
N LYS A 548 23.75 15.99 28.49
CA LYS A 548 25.00 16.40 27.83
C LYS A 548 24.80 16.98 26.42
N ASN A 549 23.74 16.59 25.73
CA ASN A 549 23.38 17.11 24.41
C ASN A 549 22.28 18.20 24.45
N GLU A 550 22.01 18.76 25.63
CA GLU A 550 21.02 19.83 25.87
C GLU A 550 19.55 19.48 25.50
N PHE A 551 19.25 18.22 25.18
CA PHE A 551 17.88 17.75 24.90
C PHE A 551 16.95 17.86 26.11
N THR A 552 17.49 18.07 27.32
CA THR A 552 16.72 18.35 28.55
C THR A 552 15.96 19.69 28.56
N GLN A 553 16.09 20.53 27.52
CA GLN A 553 15.22 21.67 27.26
C GLN A 553 13.88 21.20 26.65
N THR A 554 13.00 20.67 27.49
CA THR A 554 11.68 20.14 27.10
C THR A 554 10.52 20.93 27.69
N ASP A 555 9.46 21.09 26.91
CA ASP A 555 8.23 21.79 27.28
C ASP A 555 7.31 20.88 28.13
N ALA A 556 7.38 19.57 27.90
CA ALA A 556 6.54 18.57 28.55
C ALA A 556 7.29 17.25 28.85
N LEU A 557 6.65 16.40 29.65
CA LEU A 557 7.02 15.00 29.92
C LEU A 557 5.75 14.15 29.96
N LEU A 558 5.77 12.98 29.32
CA LEU A 558 4.74 11.94 29.42
C LEU A 558 5.37 10.65 29.94
N SER A 559 4.87 10.11 31.04
CA SER A 559 5.23 8.76 31.51
C SER A 559 4.07 7.78 31.34
N GLY A 560 4.41 6.50 31.17
CA GLY A 560 3.49 5.36 31.15
C GLY A 560 4.16 4.13 31.76
N TYR A 561 3.79 2.94 31.30
CA TYR A 561 4.22 1.65 31.88
C TYR A 561 5.73 1.56 32.19
N ILE A 562 6.06 1.33 33.46
CA ILE A 562 7.42 1.01 33.93
C ILE A 562 7.38 -0.29 34.74
N PRO A 563 8.17 -1.32 34.38
CA PRO A 563 7.97 -2.69 34.86
C PRO A 563 8.49 -2.98 36.29
N GLY A 564 8.96 -2.00 37.06
CA GLY A 564 9.48 -2.19 38.42
C GLY A 564 10.07 -0.95 39.08
N ALA A 565 10.19 -0.99 40.41
CA ALA A 565 10.53 0.15 41.27
C ALA A 565 11.85 0.86 40.91
N ASP A 566 12.89 0.13 40.52
CA ASP A 566 14.21 0.71 40.23
C ASP A 566 14.22 1.68 39.04
N GLY A 567 13.52 1.31 37.96
CA GLY A 567 13.35 2.19 36.80
C GLY A 567 12.39 3.35 37.07
N LEU A 568 11.40 3.12 37.93
CA LEU A 568 10.45 4.16 38.36
C LEU A 568 11.10 5.20 39.26
N SER A 569 12.04 4.78 40.11
CA SER A 569 12.85 5.69 40.93
C SER A 569 13.75 6.57 40.07
N ALA A 570 14.36 6.01 39.01
CA ALA A 570 15.12 6.80 38.05
C ALA A 570 14.23 7.79 37.28
N LEU A 571 13.02 7.40 36.86
CA LEU A 571 12.04 8.36 36.30
C LEU A 571 11.79 9.52 37.28
N ALA A 572 11.57 9.22 38.56
CA ALA A 572 11.30 10.25 39.57
C ALA A 572 12.50 11.19 39.77
N ASP A 573 13.73 10.66 39.77
CA ASP A 573 14.96 11.47 39.84
C ASP A 573 15.06 12.45 38.66
N PHE A 574 14.82 11.97 37.44
CA PHE A 574 14.91 12.82 36.24
C PHE A 574 13.73 13.78 36.09
N ALA A 575 12.51 13.38 36.46
CA ALA A 575 11.36 14.27 36.46
C ALA A 575 11.56 15.43 37.44
N ALA A 576 12.15 15.18 38.62
CA ALA A 576 12.53 16.22 39.57
C ALA A 576 13.60 17.16 38.99
N TYR A 577 14.64 16.60 38.36
CA TYR A 577 15.69 17.36 37.68
C TYR A 577 15.18 18.21 36.51
N LEU A 578 14.29 17.68 35.65
CA LEU A 578 13.66 18.44 34.58
C LEU A 578 12.81 19.57 35.15
N LYS A 579 12.03 19.31 36.21
CA LYS A 579 11.20 20.34 36.87
C LYS A 579 12.04 21.40 37.61
N GLN A 580 13.26 21.07 38.00
CA GLN A 580 14.25 22.03 38.50
C GLN A 580 14.80 22.94 37.37
N LYS A 581 15.07 22.39 36.18
CA LYS A 581 15.50 23.18 35.02
C LYS A 581 14.37 23.99 34.36
N ASN A 582 13.15 23.43 34.35
CA ASN A 582 11.94 24.07 33.85
C ASN A 582 10.80 23.92 34.87
N PRO A 583 10.59 24.91 35.77
CA PRO A 583 9.48 24.91 36.73
C PRO A 583 8.09 24.89 36.06
N GLY A 584 7.99 25.27 34.78
CA GLY A 584 6.78 25.22 33.97
C GLY A 584 6.55 23.91 33.22
N LEU A 585 7.39 22.88 33.42
CA LEU A 585 7.29 21.58 32.75
C LEU A 585 5.88 20.97 32.88
N LEU A 586 5.24 20.69 31.74
CA LEU A 586 3.98 19.94 31.71
C LEU A 586 4.27 18.44 31.87
N PHE A 587 4.28 17.93 33.10
CA PHE A 587 4.38 16.49 33.36
C PHE A 587 2.98 15.86 33.41
N VAL A 588 2.67 14.99 32.44
CA VAL A 588 1.51 14.09 32.46
C VAL A 588 1.95 12.69 32.90
N LEU A 589 1.35 12.21 33.99
CA LEU A 589 1.70 10.94 34.63
C LEU A 589 0.56 9.93 34.47
N ASP A 590 0.76 8.96 33.58
CA ASP A 590 -0.07 7.75 33.47
C ASP A 590 0.58 6.63 34.32
N PRO A 591 -0.04 6.15 35.41
CA PRO A 591 0.61 5.18 36.31
C PRO A 591 0.77 3.77 35.71
N VAL A 592 -0.16 3.35 34.83
CA VAL A 592 -0.23 2.02 34.19
C VAL A 592 0.14 0.85 35.14
N MET A 593 -0.43 0.87 36.35
CA MET A 593 -0.15 -0.11 37.40
C MET A 593 -1.03 -1.36 37.29
N GLY A 594 -2.22 -1.25 36.72
CA GLY A 594 -3.17 -2.37 36.61
C GLY A 594 -4.56 -1.95 36.16
N ASP A 595 -5.44 -2.94 35.98
CA ASP A 595 -6.86 -2.75 35.67
C ASP A 595 -7.65 -3.99 36.13
N ASP A 596 -8.97 -3.88 36.27
CA ASP A 596 -9.90 -4.99 36.58
C ASP A 596 -9.45 -5.90 37.75
N GLY A 597 -8.99 -5.27 38.84
CA GLY A 597 -8.54 -5.96 40.05
C GLY A 597 -7.16 -6.62 39.96
N LYS A 598 -6.40 -6.42 38.87
CA LYS A 598 -5.10 -7.07 38.63
C LYS A 598 -4.01 -6.04 38.35
N MET A 599 -2.94 -6.07 39.14
CA MET A 599 -1.73 -5.29 38.84
C MET A 599 -0.88 -5.94 37.74
N TYR A 600 -0.24 -5.08 36.94
CA TYR A 600 0.70 -5.43 35.86
C TYR A 600 2.18 -5.33 36.31
N VAL A 601 2.41 -4.82 37.52
CA VAL A 601 3.71 -4.50 38.11
C VAL A 601 3.76 -4.97 39.57
N ALA A 602 4.94 -4.99 40.18
CA ALA A 602 5.10 -5.39 41.59
C ALA A 602 4.63 -4.29 42.56
N ASN A 603 4.22 -4.67 43.78
CA ASN A 603 3.73 -3.75 44.82
C ASN A 603 4.76 -2.67 45.24
N ASP A 604 6.05 -2.88 44.96
CA ASP A 604 7.14 -1.98 45.33
C ASP A 604 7.14 -0.64 44.56
N VAL A 605 6.34 -0.52 43.49
CA VAL A 605 6.18 0.74 42.75
C VAL A 605 5.29 1.76 43.48
N LEU A 606 4.35 1.30 44.31
CA LEU A 606 3.29 2.14 44.89
C LEU A 606 3.84 3.30 45.74
N PRO A 607 4.85 3.10 46.63
CA PRO A 607 5.45 4.21 47.38
C PRO A 607 6.15 5.23 46.46
N ILE A 608 6.72 4.80 45.33
CA ILE A 608 7.43 5.70 44.40
C ILE A 608 6.43 6.57 43.63
N TYR A 609 5.32 5.98 43.17
CA TYR A 609 4.23 6.78 42.60
C TYR A 609 3.73 7.81 43.61
N ARG A 610 3.29 7.34 44.78
CA ARG A 610 2.67 8.17 45.83
C ARG A 610 3.58 9.27 46.37
N ASP A 611 4.80 8.92 46.76
CA ASP A 611 5.68 9.80 47.54
C ASP A 611 6.69 10.57 46.68
N ARG A 612 6.91 10.16 45.42
CA ARG A 612 7.90 10.80 44.53
C ARG A 612 7.34 11.36 43.22
N LEU A 613 6.37 10.70 42.59
CA LEU A 613 5.88 11.11 41.26
C LEU A 613 4.62 11.97 41.32
N LEU A 614 3.65 11.67 42.18
CA LEU A 614 2.44 12.49 42.34
C LEU A 614 2.76 13.96 42.65
N PRO A 615 3.70 14.32 43.56
CA PRO A 615 4.06 15.73 43.81
C PRO A 615 4.75 16.43 42.62
N LEU A 616 5.29 15.68 41.67
CA LEU A 616 5.93 16.21 40.46
C LEU A 616 4.95 16.36 39.30
N ALA A 617 3.86 15.60 39.27
CA ALA A 617 2.90 15.61 38.19
C ALA A 617 2.16 16.96 38.05
N THR A 618 1.97 17.41 36.81
CA THR A 618 1.11 18.55 36.47
C THR A 618 -0.31 18.07 36.20
N VAL A 619 -0.46 16.90 35.56
CA VAL A 619 -1.71 16.15 35.38
C VAL A 619 -1.44 14.67 35.65
N ILE A 620 -2.36 13.98 36.32
CA ILE A 620 -2.37 12.50 36.38
C ILE A 620 -3.55 11.93 35.59
N THR A 621 -3.38 10.77 34.97
CA THR A 621 -4.40 10.10 34.14
C THR A 621 -4.76 8.67 34.60
N PRO A 622 -4.99 8.40 35.90
CA PRO A 622 -5.27 7.05 36.40
C PRO A 622 -6.64 6.51 35.96
N ASN A 623 -6.78 5.20 35.85
CA ASN A 623 -8.07 4.51 35.85
C ASN A 623 -8.63 4.34 37.28
N TRP A 624 -9.87 3.82 37.45
CA TRP A 624 -10.46 3.66 38.79
C TRP A 624 -9.60 2.81 39.72
N PHE A 625 -9.12 1.65 39.25
CA PHE A 625 -8.37 0.70 40.05
C PHE A 625 -7.05 1.30 40.55
N GLU A 626 -6.41 2.14 39.74
CA GLU A 626 -5.20 2.87 40.12
C GLU A 626 -5.48 3.95 41.17
N VAL A 627 -6.62 4.64 41.10
CA VAL A 627 -7.06 5.56 42.17
C VAL A 627 -7.33 4.79 43.47
N GLU A 628 -7.98 3.63 43.40
CA GLU A 628 -8.23 2.77 44.57
C GLU A 628 -6.91 2.28 45.19
N LEU A 629 -5.91 1.90 44.37
CA LEU A 629 -4.58 1.51 44.83
C LEU A 629 -3.82 2.67 45.50
N MET A 630 -3.87 3.88 44.94
CA MET A 630 -3.15 5.03 45.49
C MET A 630 -3.79 5.57 46.78
N THR A 631 -5.12 5.64 46.82
CA THR A 631 -5.87 6.29 47.91
C THR A 631 -6.40 5.31 48.97
N GLN A 632 -6.44 4.00 48.67
CA GLN A 632 -7.10 2.97 49.49
C GLN A 632 -8.61 3.18 49.67
N ILE A 633 -9.25 3.96 48.81
CA ILE A 633 -10.70 4.28 48.83
C ILE A 633 -11.37 3.66 47.60
N GLN A 634 -12.36 2.79 47.83
CA GLN A 634 -13.17 2.15 46.77
C GLN A 634 -14.14 3.14 46.13
N LEU A 635 -14.21 3.22 44.80
CA LEU A 635 -14.96 4.26 44.06
C LEU A 635 -16.42 3.86 43.76
N THR A 636 -17.25 3.70 44.79
CA THR A 636 -18.63 3.18 44.69
C THR A 636 -19.73 4.23 44.74
N SER A 637 -19.42 5.48 45.07
CA SER A 637 -20.35 6.61 45.22
C SER A 637 -19.66 7.97 45.02
N GLN A 638 -20.44 9.03 44.82
CA GLN A 638 -19.97 10.42 44.76
C GLN A 638 -19.17 10.80 46.01
N GLU A 639 -19.55 10.33 47.21
CA GLU A 639 -18.82 10.57 48.46
C GLU A 639 -17.44 9.89 48.47
N SER A 640 -17.34 8.66 47.96
CA SER A 640 -16.07 7.95 47.85
C SER A 640 -15.13 8.60 46.83
N ILE A 641 -15.66 9.00 45.67
CA ILE A 641 -14.92 9.73 44.62
C ILE A 641 -14.45 11.09 45.17
N ARG A 642 -15.30 11.80 45.90
CA ARG A 642 -14.96 13.04 46.62
C ARG A 642 -13.79 12.82 47.57
N SER A 643 -13.82 11.74 48.36
CA SER A 643 -12.77 11.42 49.32
C SER A 643 -11.44 11.06 48.64
N ALA A 644 -11.49 10.26 47.57
CA ALA A 644 -10.31 9.93 46.77
C ALA A 644 -9.69 11.16 46.07
N LEU A 645 -10.51 12.03 45.48
CA LEU A 645 -10.03 13.30 44.90
C LEU A 645 -9.44 14.24 45.96
N ARG A 646 -9.99 14.29 47.19
CA ARG A 646 -9.35 15.03 48.28
C ARG A 646 -7.97 14.49 48.59
N SER A 647 -7.82 13.16 48.67
CA SER A 647 -6.51 12.58 48.98
C SER A 647 -5.48 12.88 47.89
N LEU A 648 -5.84 12.72 46.61
CA LEU A 648 -4.97 13.05 45.49
C LEU A 648 -4.57 14.54 45.46
N HIS A 649 -5.51 15.46 45.72
CA HIS A 649 -5.23 16.90 45.70
C HIS A 649 -4.49 17.41 46.94
N PHE A 650 -4.88 16.99 48.14
CA PHE A 650 -4.42 17.57 49.41
C PHE A 650 -3.36 16.72 50.12
N ASP A 651 -3.46 15.38 50.09
CA ASP A 651 -2.46 14.50 50.73
C ASP A 651 -1.25 14.25 49.81
N HIS A 652 -1.48 14.27 48.49
CA HIS A 652 -0.46 13.98 47.47
C HIS A 652 -0.10 15.19 46.58
N GLY A 653 -0.74 16.35 46.78
CA GLY A 653 -0.35 17.61 46.15
C GLY A 653 -0.61 17.72 44.64
N VAL A 654 -1.40 16.82 44.05
CA VAL A 654 -1.64 16.79 42.60
C VAL A 654 -2.57 17.93 42.19
N ARG A 655 -2.13 18.83 41.32
CA ARG A 655 -2.97 19.98 40.89
C ARG A 655 -4.13 19.55 39.98
N ASN A 656 -3.90 18.65 39.03
CA ASN A 656 -4.91 18.22 38.05
C ASN A 656 -5.01 16.70 37.99
N VAL A 657 -6.23 16.17 38.09
CA VAL A 657 -6.53 14.75 38.06
C VAL A 657 -7.54 14.50 36.95
N VAL A 658 -7.24 13.56 36.04
CA VAL A 658 -8.21 13.04 35.07
C VAL A 658 -8.39 11.55 35.34
N VAL A 659 -9.46 11.18 36.06
CA VAL A 659 -9.83 9.77 36.22
C VAL A 659 -10.41 9.31 34.89
N THR A 660 -9.68 8.44 34.19
CA THR A 660 -9.93 8.10 32.78
C THR A 660 -11.18 7.24 32.61
N SER A 661 -11.40 6.32 33.55
CA SER A 661 -12.56 5.45 33.59
C SER A 661 -12.95 5.09 35.03
N VAL A 662 -14.21 5.33 35.39
CA VAL A 662 -14.90 4.73 36.54
C VAL A 662 -16.12 3.96 36.02
N ILE A 663 -16.29 2.71 36.44
CA ILE A 663 -17.41 1.87 35.97
C ILE A 663 -18.69 2.24 36.74
N VAL A 664 -19.67 2.78 36.02
CA VAL A 664 -21.01 3.06 36.55
C VAL A 664 -21.94 1.94 36.10
N ARG A 665 -22.40 1.12 37.04
CA ARG A 665 -23.39 0.05 36.79
C ARG A 665 -24.78 0.58 37.09
N GLU A 666 -25.75 0.34 36.21
CA GLU A 666 -27.13 0.77 36.44
C GLU A 666 -27.69 0.17 37.75
N GLY A 667 -28.51 0.94 38.48
CA GLY A 667 -29.04 0.55 39.79
C GLY A 667 -28.02 0.58 40.94
N SER A 668 -26.79 1.04 40.71
CA SER A 668 -25.87 1.42 41.78
C SER A 668 -26.12 2.86 42.24
N GLN A 669 -25.76 3.18 43.49
CA GLN A 669 -25.80 4.54 44.03
C GLN A 669 -25.12 5.56 43.09
N LEU A 670 -23.93 5.23 42.58
CA LEU A 670 -23.19 6.08 41.64
C LEU A 670 -23.96 6.31 40.32
N SER A 671 -24.76 5.35 39.85
CA SER A 671 -25.61 5.53 38.67
C SER A 671 -26.71 6.57 38.91
N ASP A 672 -27.34 6.53 40.08
CA ASP A 672 -28.40 7.48 40.44
C ASP A 672 -27.83 8.90 40.63
N GLU A 673 -26.65 9.02 41.24
CA GLU A 673 -25.92 10.28 41.42
C GLU A 673 -25.47 10.88 40.07
N VAL A 674 -24.87 10.08 39.19
CA VAL A 674 -24.46 10.48 37.82
C VAL A 674 -25.65 10.91 36.96
N THR A 675 -26.80 10.27 37.15
CA THR A 675 -28.04 10.60 36.44
C THR A 675 -28.67 11.88 36.98
N SER A 676 -28.74 12.02 38.30
CA SER A 676 -29.30 13.19 38.99
C SER A 676 -28.47 14.46 38.75
N ALA A 677 -27.14 14.33 38.70
CA ALA A 677 -26.24 15.40 38.30
C ALA A 677 -26.27 15.73 36.79
N GLY A 678 -27.01 14.94 36.00
CA GLY A 678 -27.13 15.13 34.56
C GLY A 678 -25.79 14.97 33.84
N LEU A 679 -25.04 13.90 34.13
CA LEU A 679 -23.70 13.66 33.60
C LEU A 679 -23.64 12.62 32.46
N ARG A 680 -24.75 11.93 32.15
CA ARG A 680 -24.83 11.00 31.00
C ARG A 680 -24.75 11.76 29.66
N ALA A 681 -23.91 11.25 28.76
CA ALA A 681 -23.68 11.81 27.44
C ALA A 681 -24.91 11.75 26.51
N GLY A 682 -24.95 12.61 25.50
CA GLY A 682 -26.08 12.78 24.58
C GLY A 682 -26.09 11.82 23.38
N SER A 683 -26.97 12.11 22.41
CA SER A 683 -27.15 11.33 21.18
C SER A 683 -25.94 11.33 20.23
N SER A 684 -24.97 12.21 20.43
CA SER A 684 -23.61 12.17 19.85
C SER A 684 -22.89 10.85 20.12
N TYR A 685 -23.18 10.20 21.25
CA TYR A 685 -22.68 8.87 21.59
C TYR A 685 -23.67 7.75 21.22
N SER A 686 -24.75 8.02 20.48
CA SER A 686 -25.63 6.98 19.93
C SER A 686 -24.96 6.23 18.76
N VAL A 687 -25.54 5.11 18.35
CA VAL A 687 -25.06 4.25 17.26
C VAL A 687 -26.17 4.10 16.22
N ASN A 688 -26.09 4.87 15.13
CA ASN A 688 -26.99 4.72 14.00
C ASN A 688 -26.56 3.53 13.13
N GLY A 689 -27.46 2.56 12.91
CA GLY A 689 -27.24 1.47 11.94
C GLY A 689 -28.14 0.25 12.13
N THR A 690 -28.64 -0.02 13.33
CA THR A 690 -29.55 -1.14 13.61
C THR A 690 -30.84 -0.62 14.22
N SER A 691 -31.98 -0.91 13.57
CA SER A 691 -33.31 -0.77 14.16
C SER A 691 -33.57 -1.90 15.16
N ASP A 692 -32.67 -2.04 16.12
CA ASP A 692 -32.95 -2.74 17.36
C ASP A 692 -33.12 -1.68 18.43
N THR A 693 -34.26 -1.73 19.11
CA THR A 693 -34.32 -1.31 20.51
C THR A 693 -33.47 -2.30 21.31
N MET A 694 -32.15 -2.24 21.14
CA MET A 694 -31.22 -2.95 22.01
C MET A 694 -31.51 -2.47 23.42
N ASN A 695 -31.95 -3.40 24.27
CA ASN A 695 -31.96 -3.21 25.70
C ASN A 695 -30.54 -2.80 26.11
N LEU A 696 -30.34 -1.50 26.33
CA LEU A 696 -29.14 -0.93 26.92
C LEU A 696 -29.06 -1.42 28.36
N LYS A 697 -28.53 -2.64 28.53
CA LYS A 697 -28.10 -3.17 29.82
C LYS A 697 -26.58 -3.18 29.92
N ASP A 698 -25.93 -2.49 30.85
CA ASP A 698 -26.40 -1.42 31.76
C ASP A 698 -25.14 -0.78 32.41
N GLU A 699 -24.15 -0.38 31.60
CA GLU A 699 -22.84 0.09 32.09
C GLU A 699 -22.30 1.30 31.30
N TYR A 700 -21.86 2.31 32.04
CA TYR A 700 -21.21 3.52 31.53
C TYR A 700 -19.78 3.64 32.07
N ILE A 701 -18.93 4.32 31.31
CA ILE A 701 -17.62 4.79 31.77
C ILE A 701 -17.77 6.27 32.12
N LEU A 702 -17.64 6.58 33.41
CA LEU A 702 -17.56 7.95 33.91
C LEU A 702 -16.10 8.41 33.87
N CYS A 703 -15.82 9.43 33.06
CA CYS A 703 -14.55 10.13 33.07
C CYS A 703 -14.70 11.42 33.89
N ILE A 704 -13.72 11.74 34.73
CA ILE A 704 -13.75 12.86 35.68
C ILE A 704 -12.49 13.70 35.51
N ALA A 705 -12.64 15.02 35.35
CA ALA A 705 -11.54 15.98 35.34
C ALA A 705 -11.68 16.93 36.52
N SER A 706 -10.69 16.94 37.42
CA SER A 706 -10.66 17.72 38.65
C SER A 706 -9.41 18.61 38.71
N SER A 707 -9.58 19.91 38.97
CA SER A 707 -8.49 20.89 39.08
C SER A 707 -8.53 21.61 40.41
N ALA A 708 -7.46 21.51 41.21
CA ALA A 708 -7.28 22.29 42.43
C ALA A 708 -6.84 23.72 42.13
N HIS A 709 -7.32 24.65 42.97
CA HIS A 709 -6.96 26.07 42.94
C HIS A 709 -5.67 26.33 43.71
N GLU A 710 -5.07 27.51 43.52
CA GLU A 710 -3.83 27.90 44.23
C GLU A 710 -4.07 28.25 45.70
N ASP A 711 -5.30 28.66 46.03
CA ASP A 711 -5.77 28.74 47.40
C ASP A 711 -6.33 27.37 47.83
N PRO A 712 -5.68 26.65 48.77
CA PRO A 712 -6.12 25.34 49.22
C PRO A 712 -7.43 25.37 50.04
N SER A 713 -7.93 26.55 50.41
CA SER A 713 -9.26 26.69 51.03
C SER A 713 -10.40 26.67 50.01
N THR A 714 -10.10 26.87 48.72
CA THR A 714 -11.10 26.79 47.64
C THR A 714 -11.23 25.34 47.14
N ALA A 715 -12.46 24.81 47.12
CA ALA A 715 -12.72 23.45 46.67
C ALA A 715 -12.37 23.26 45.18
N PRO A 716 -11.75 22.13 44.77
CA PRO A 716 -11.39 21.87 43.37
C PRO A 716 -12.57 21.93 42.38
N ASP A 717 -12.33 22.41 41.17
CA ASP A 717 -13.34 22.37 40.11
C ASP A 717 -13.50 20.95 39.57
N VAL A 718 -14.69 20.35 39.69
CA VAL A 718 -14.98 18.97 39.23
C VAL A 718 -15.91 18.95 38.03
N TYR A 719 -15.44 18.33 36.96
CA TYR A 719 -16.17 18.10 35.71
C TYR A 719 -16.25 16.61 35.41
N ALA A 720 -17.35 16.16 34.81
CA ALA A 720 -17.52 14.76 34.46
C ALA A 720 -18.34 14.55 33.18
N LEU A 721 -18.16 13.41 32.54
CA LEU A 721 -19.02 12.90 31.47
C LEU A 721 -19.07 11.37 31.54
N ALA A 722 -20.28 10.80 31.59
CA ALA A 722 -20.50 9.36 31.53
C ALA A 722 -20.88 8.95 30.10
N VAL A 723 -19.99 8.20 29.44
CA VAL A 723 -20.18 7.68 28.07
C VAL A 723 -20.53 6.18 28.11
N PRO A 724 -21.27 5.63 27.13
CA PRO A 724 -21.57 4.20 27.10
C PRO A 724 -20.31 3.33 27.07
N ARG A 725 -20.26 2.24 27.85
CA ARG A 725 -19.12 1.30 27.83
C ARG A 725 -19.12 0.53 26.50
N ILE A 726 -18.06 0.69 25.69
CA ILE A 726 -17.84 -0.15 24.51
C ILE A 726 -17.42 -1.55 24.98
N LYS A 727 -18.26 -2.57 24.74
CA LYS A 727 -17.96 -3.97 25.10
C LYS A 727 -16.84 -4.51 24.22
N GLY A 728 -15.71 -4.82 24.84
CA GLY A 728 -14.51 -5.37 24.22
C GLY A 728 -13.28 -5.15 25.11
N TYR A 729 -12.25 -5.98 24.95
CA TYR A 729 -10.92 -5.68 25.46
C TYR A 729 -10.17 -4.90 24.37
N PHE A 730 -9.52 -3.81 24.73
CA PHE A 730 -8.72 -2.98 23.83
C PHE A 730 -7.39 -2.68 24.50
N SER A 731 -6.32 -2.59 23.72
CA SER A 731 -4.95 -2.45 24.24
C SER A 731 -4.34 -1.13 23.78
N GLY A 732 -3.73 -0.38 24.71
CA GLY A 732 -3.15 0.94 24.44
C GLY A 732 -4.11 2.12 24.64
N VAL A 733 -5.24 1.92 25.32
CA VAL A 733 -6.29 2.96 25.52
C VAL A 733 -5.81 4.10 26.43
N GLY A 734 -5.12 3.78 27.52
CA GLY A 734 -4.48 4.77 28.39
C GLY A 734 -3.44 5.60 27.64
N ASP A 735 -2.52 4.93 26.93
CA ASP A 735 -1.45 5.57 26.14
C ASP A 735 -1.98 6.66 25.19
N ILE A 736 -3.03 6.36 24.40
CA ILE A 736 -3.64 7.36 23.49
C ILE A 736 -4.41 8.44 24.25
N PHE A 737 -5.14 8.09 25.31
CA PHE A 737 -5.91 9.07 26.09
C PHE A 737 -4.98 10.07 26.78
N SER A 738 -3.93 9.60 27.46
CA SER A 738 -2.93 10.41 28.16
C SER A 738 -2.15 11.32 27.19
N ALA A 739 -1.81 10.81 26.00
CA ALA A 739 -1.21 11.60 24.93
C ALA A 739 -2.13 12.73 24.42
N LEU A 740 -3.43 12.45 24.22
CA LEU A 740 -4.41 13.45 23.80
C LEU A 740 -4.71 14.47 24.91
N VAL A 741 -4.72 14.07 26.18
CA VAL A 741 -4.83 14.98 27.32
C VAL A 741 -3.66 15.94 27.35
N LEU A 742 -2.41 15.46 27.21
CA LEU A 742 -1.21 16.32 27.16
C LEU A 742 -1.35 17.37 26.05
N ALA A 743 -1.60 16.92 24.81
CA ALA A 743 -1.66 17.79 23.65
C ALA A 743 -2.75 18.86 23.75
N HIS A 744 -3.97 18.47 24.16
CA HIS A 744 -5.09 19.41 24.26
C HIS A 744 -5.05 20.29 25.51
N PHE A 745 -4.47 19.83 26.61
CA PHE A 745 -4.31 20.65 27.83
C PHE A 745 -3.33 21.79 27.58
N HIS A 746 -2.19 21.48 26.95
CA HIS A 746 -1.24 22.49 26.50
C HIS A 746 -1.92 23.51 25.57
N GLN A 747 -2.58 23.07 24.49
CA GLN A 747 -3.33 23.97 23.58
C GLN A 747 -4.33 24.86 24.34
N ALA A 748 -5.08 24.31 25.29
CA ALA A 748 -6.07 25.04 26.07
C ALA A 748 -5.47 26.10 27.01
N GLN A 749 -4.24 25.90 27.50
CA GLN A 749 -3.52 26.90 28.30
C GLN A 749 -3.08 28.10 27.43
N PHE A 750 -2.53 27.85 26.23
CA PHE A 750 -2.07 28.93 25.33
C PHE A 750 -3.23 29.71 24.68
N SER A 751 -4.36 29.08 24.37
CA SER A 751 -5.54 29.81 23.83
C SER A 751 -6.10 30.88 24.78
N ASN A 752 -5.80 30.83 26.09
CA ASN A 752 -6.22 31.86 27.04
C ASN A 752 -5.27 33.09 27.07
N THR A 753 -4.09 33.02 26.44
CA THR A 753 -3.07 34.09 26.48
C THR A 753 -3.12 35.06 25.30
N ASN A 754 -3.68 34.65 24.16
CA ASN A 754 -3.85 35.50 22.97
C ASN A 754 -5.30 35.99 22.87
N GLY A 755 -5.56 37.20 23.35
CA GLY A 755 -6.91 37.78 23.49
C GLY A 755 -7.62 38.13 22.17
N SER A 756 -8.06 37.14 21.40
CA SER A 756 -8.89 37.33 20.20
C SER A 756 -10.14 36.43 20.20
N LEU A 757 -11.29 37.09 20.08
CA LEU A 757 -12.67 36.60 19.98
C LEU A 757 -12.91 35.10 19.72
N LEU A 758 -13.43 34.41 20.74
CA LEU A 758 -14.61 33.55 20.62
C LEU A 758 -15.45 33.68 21.90
N THR A 759 -16.61 34.32 21.80
CA THR A 759 -17.50 34.58 22.93
C THR A 759 -18.44 33.42 23.21
N THR A 760 -18.05 32.46 24.07
CA THR A 760 -19.01 31.57 24.76
C THR A 760 -18.48 31.07 26.12
N SER A 761 -19.17 31.50 27.18
CA SER A 761 -19.23 30.90 28.53
C SER A 761 -17.95 30.82 29.40
N LYS A 762 -18.04 31.36 30.63
CA LYS A 762 -17.08 31.17 31.74
C LYS A 762 -17.10 29.75 32.37
N SER A 763 -17.60 28.71 31.67
CA SER A 763 -18.06 27.47 32.33
C SER A 763 -17.17 26.23 32.19
N VAL A 764 -16.01 26.27 31.51
CA VAL A 764 -15.20 25.05 31.22
C VAL A 764 -13.72 25.32 31.48
N SER A 765 -13.08 24.51 32.33
CA SER A 765 -11.64 24.61 32.63
C SER A 765 -10.76 24.08 31.48
N PRO A 766 -9.47 24.46 31.40
CA PRO A 766 -8.55 23.90 30.41
C PRO A 766 -8.44 22.38 30.50
N LEU A 767 -8.48 21.82 31.72
CA LEU A 767 -8.41 20.37 31.95
C LEU A 767 -9.67 19.66 31.43
N SER A 768 -10.86 20.15 31.76
CA SER A 768 -12.10 19.50 31.29
C SER A 768 -12.29 19.64 29.78
N ARG A 769 -11.81 20.73 29.16
CA ARG A 769 -11.73 20.85 27.69
C ARG A 769 -10.81 19.80 27.07
N ALA A 770 -9.62 19.59 27.66
CA ALA A 770 -8.66 18.60 27.18
C ALA A 770 -9.18 17.16 27.33
N ALA A 771 -9.71 16.83 28.51
CA ALA A 771 -10.31 15.52 28.79
C ALA A 771 -11.55 15.25 27.92
N SER A 772 -12.40 16.26 27.64
CA SER A 772 -13.54 16.10 26.71
C SER A 772 -13.07 15.67 25.30
N ARG A 773 -12.04 16.32 24.76
CA ARG A 773 -11.47 15.98 23.45
C ARG A 773 -10.80 14.60 23.46
N ALA A 774 -9.96 14.34 24.46
CA ALA A 774 -9.28 13.05 24.62
C ALA A 774 -10.26 11.89 24.74
N LEU A 775 -11.35 12.06 25.50
CA LEU A 775 -12.42 11.08 25.64
C LEU A 775 -13.16 10.86 24.32
N HIS A 776 -13.55 11.92 23.62
CA HIS A 776 -14.28 11.82 22.37
C HIS A 776 -13.45 11.16 21.25
N THR A 777 -12.22 11.62 21.03
CA THR A 777 -11.30 11.05 20.03
C THR A 777 -10.93 9.60 20.38
N THR A 778 -10.61 9.28 21.64
CA THR A 778 -10.37 7.88 22.06
C THR A 778 -11.60 7.01 21.80
N HIS A 779 -12.81 7.50 22.10
CA HIS A 779 -14.05 6.76 21.87
C HIS A 779 -14.34 6.56 20.36
N ALA A 780 -13.99 7.52 19.49
CA ALA A 780 -14.06 7.38 18.04
C ALA A 780 -13.07 6.31 17.51
N VAL A 781 -11.81 6.33 17.99
CA VAL A 781 -10.79 5.32 17.67
C VAL A 781 -11.26 3.92 18.09
N LEU A 782 -11.85 3.80 19.28
CA LEU A 782 -12.41 2.55 19.80
C LEU A 782 -13.57 2.04 18.94
N ARG A 783 -14.52 2.92 18.54
CA ARG A 783 -15.61 2.56 17.60
C ARG A 783 -15.08 2.09 16.25
N ARG A 784 -14.09 2.79 15.68
CA ARG A 784 -13.44 2.43 14.41
C ARG A 784 -12.72 1.08 14.51
N THR A 785 -12.11 0.79 15.66
CA THR A 785 -11.48 -0.49 15.99
C THR A 785 -12.53 -1.61 16.13
N GLN A 786 -13.60 -1.40 16.89
CA GLN A 786 -14.68 -2.37 17.08
C GLN A 786 -15.42 -2.70 15.78
N LYS A 787 -15.73 -1.69 14.95
CA LYS A 787 -16.35 -1.89 13.63
C LYS A 787 -15.48 -2.76 12.72
N HIS A 788 -14.16 -2.58 12.77
CA HIS A 788 -13.21 -3.43 12.02
C HIS A 788 -13.16 -4.86 12.57
N ALA A 789 -13.15 -5.02 13.90
CA ALA A 789 -13.17 -6.33 14.55
C ALA A 789 -14.42 -7.14 14.19
N LEU A 790 -15.60 -6.50 14.24
CA LEU A 790 -16.88 -7.11 13.88
C LEU A 790 -16.96 -7.47 12.39
N ALA A 791 -16.45 -6.60 11.50
CA ALA A 791 -16.41 -6.88 10.06
C ALA A 791 -15.51 -8.09 9.72
N LEU A 792 -14.41 -8.29 10.46
CA LEU A 792 -13.55 -9.47 10.31
C LEU A 792 -14.21 -10.73 10.91
N ALA A 793 -14.87 -10.61 12.07
CA ALA A 793 -15.61 -11.72 12.68
C ALA A 793 -16.76 -12.22 11.79
N ALA A 794 -17.44 -11.33 11.06
CA ALA A 794 -18.47 -11.68 10.08
C ALA A 794 -17.94 -12.36 8.80
N GLN A 795 -16.62 -12.34 8.57
CA GLN A 795 -15.96 -13.01 7.45
C GLN A 795 -15.38 -14.38 7.84
N SER A 796 -15.17 -14.64 9.13
CA SER A 796 -14.92 -15.99 9.66
C SER A 796 -16.24 -16.72 9.90
N SER A 797 -16.33 -17.97 9.46
CA SER A 797 -17.51 -18.84 9.64
C SER A 797 -17.65 -19.41 11.07
N GLU A 798 -17.40 -18.59 12.09
CA GLU A 798 -17.62 -18.95 13.51
C GLU A 798 -19.05 -18.53 13.90
N ASP A 799 -19.91 -19.51 14.20
CA ASP A 799 -21.32 -19.29 14.57
C ASP A 799 -21.43 -18.60 15.95
N PRO A 800 -21.92 -17.34 16.02
CA PRO A 800 -21.97 -16.57 17.26
C PRO A 800 -23.04 -17.08 18.24
N SER A 801 -23.89 -18.03 17.86
CA SER A 801 -24.89 -18.64 18.76
C SER A 801 -24.35 -19.80 19.62
N SER A 802 -23.15 -20.30 19.29
CA SER A 802 -22.57 -21.50 19.93
C SER A 802 -21.77 -21.24 21.23
N SER A 803 -21.47 -19.98 21.56
CA SER A 803 -20.45 -19.63 22.57
C SER A 803 -20.90 -19.66 24.04
N ASN A 804 -22.11 -20.11 24.37
CA ASN A 804 -22.63 -20.10 25.74
C ASN A 804 -22.12 -21.25 26.64
N ALA A 805 -21.26 -22.14 26.11
CA ALA A 805 -20.78 -23.33 26.83
C ALA A 805 -19.30 -23.28 27.27
N TYR A 806 -18.50 -22.34 26.75
CA TYR A 806 -17.05 -22.26 27.02
C TYR A 806 -16.58 -20.82 27.15
N THR A 807 -15.67 -20.56 28.08
CA THR A 807 -15.01 -19.26 28.26
C THR A 807 -14.01 -18.97 27.13
N ASP A 808 -13.69 -17.69 26.94
CA ASP A 808 -12.72 -17.24 25.92
C ASP A 808 -11.33 -17.87 26.15
N ASP A 809 -10.97 -18.20 27.40
CA ASP A 809 -9.71 -18.88 27.75
C ASP A 809 -9.75 -20.40 27.47
N GLU A 810 -10.89 -21.07 27.63
CA GLU A 810 -11.07 -22.48 27.24
C GLU A 810 -11.03 -22.65 25.72
N LEU A 811 -11.67 -21.75 24.98
CA LEU A 811 -11.62 -21.74 23.51
C LEU A 811 -10.22 -21.38 22.97
N ASP A 812 -9.53 -20.43 23.60
CA ASP A 812 -8.14 -20.08 23.23
C ASP A 812 -7.11 -21.15 23.65
N ALA A 813 -7.43 -22.01 24.62
CA ALA A 813 -6.64 -23.19 24.97
C ALA A 813 -6.81 -24.33 23.95
N GLN A 814 -8.03 -24.53 23.45
CA GLN A 814 -8.34 -25.50 22.40
C GLN A 814 -7.79 -25.09 21.03
N GLU A 815 -7.86 -23.81 20.67
CA GLU A 815 -7.27 -23.28 19.43
C GLU A 815 -6.30 -22.10 19.70
N PRO A 816 -4.99 -22.34 19.90
CA PRO A 816 -4.03 -21.29 20.24
C PRO A 816 -3.90 -20.13 19.23
N LEU A 817 -4.32 -20.33 17.97
CA LEU A 817 -4.36 -19.28 16.94
C LEU A 817 -5.59 -18.38 17.06
N ARG A 818 -6.69 -18.85 17.66
CA ARG A 818 -7.89 -18.04 17.97
C ARG A 818 -7.52 -16.83 18.82
N ARG A 819 -6.70 -17.03 19.87
CA ARG A 819 -6.15 -15.93 20.69
C ARG A 819 -5.40 -14.90 19.85
N VAL A 820 -4.56 -15.33 18.91
CA VAL A 820 -3.79 -14.42 18.06
C VAL A 820 -4.72 -13.63 17.13
N ARG A 821 -5.74 -14.26 16.53
CA ARG A 821 -6.76 -13.56 15.72
C ARG A 821 -7.54 -12.56 16.59
N ARG A 822 -8.05 -13.00 17.73
CA ARG A 822 -8.84 -12.24 18.72
C ARG A 822 -8.10 -11.03 19.29
N MET A 823 -6.79 -11.15 19.54
CA MET A 823 -5.96 -10.05 20.03
C MET A 823 -5.62 -9.05 18.92
N ARG A 824 -5.29 -9.50 17.70
CA ARG A 824 -5.00 -8.64 16.55
C ARG A 824 -6.20 -7.77 16.13
N THR A 825 -7.44 -8.25 16.28
CA THR A 825 -8.64 -7.43 16.01
C THR A 825 -8.94 -6.41 17.10
N ARG A 826 -8.26 -6.48 18.25
CA ARG A 826 -8.42 -5.60 19.43
C ARG A 826 -7.33 -4.53 19.56
N GLU A 827 -6.39 -4.48 18.63
CA GLU A 827 -5.33 -3.45 18.54
C GLU A 827 -5.89 -2.14 17.94
N LEU A 828 -5.53 -0.99 18.53
CA LEU A 828 -6.14 0.30 18.19
C LEU A 828 -5.79 0.76 16.77
N ARG A 829 -6.82 1.16 16.01
CA ARG A 829 -6.74 1.62 14.61
C ARG A 829 -6.26 3.08 14.47
N ILE A 830 -5.25 3.46 15.24
CA ILE A 830 -4.80 4.85 15.44
C ILE A 830 -4.43 5.54 14.12
N ILE A 831 -3.66 4.88 13.25
CA ILE A 831 -3.27 5.43 11.94
C ILE A 831 -4.51 5.64 11.06
N GLN A 832 -5.46 4.70 11.07
CA GLN A 832 -6.71 4.83 10.32
C GLN A 832 -7.67 5.86 10.93
N SER A 833 -7.42 6.28 12.18
CA SER A 833 -8.13 7.36 12.90
C SER A 833 -7.39 8.71 12.88
N ARG A 834 -6.37 8.90 12.01
CA ARG A 834 -5.63 10.18 11.92
C ARG A 834 -6.57 11.40 11.84
N ASP A 835 -7.68 11.27 11.09
CA ASP A 835 -8.62 12.35 10.82
C ASP A 835 -9.50 12.66 12.07
N ASP A 836 -9.76 11.65 12.92
CA ASP A 836 -10.40 11.80 14.24
C ASP A 836 -9.46 12.48 15.26
N ILE A 837 -8.14 12.32 15.08
CA ILE A 837 -7.10 12.84 15.97
C ILE A 837 -6.79 14.31 15.65
N ILE A 838 -6.65 14.67 14.37
CA ILE A 838 -6.44 16.06 13.94
C ILE A 838 -7.73 16.89 13.88
N GLY A 839 -8.90 16.24 13.84
CA GLY A 839 -10.21 16.90 13.76
C GLY A 839 -10.57 17.46 12.39
N CYS A 840 -10.03 16.91 11.29
CA CYS A 840 -10.24 17.42 9.92
C CYS A 840 -11.34 16.67 9.12
N ALA A 841 -12.12 15.80 9.75
CA ALA A 841 -13.27 15.17 9.09
C ALA A 841 -14.48 16.12 9.05
N THR A 842 -14.76 16.64 7.86
CA THR A 842 -16.06 17.17 7.36
C THR A 842 -17.15 17.47 8.41
N GLU A 843 -17.30 18.76 8.75
CA GLU A 843 -18.48 19.46 9.32
C GLU A 843 -19.26 18.89 10.54
N ASP A 844 -19.00 17.68 11.04
CA ASP A 844 -20.00 16.95 11.87
C ASP A 844 -19.43 16.17 13.09
N ILE A 845 -18.38 16.69 13.75
CA ILE A 845 -17.92 16.17 15.05
C ILE A 845 -18.23 17.20 16.17
N SER A 846 -19.44 17.12 16.72
CA SER A 846 -19.79 17.86 17.94
C SER A 846 -19.13 17.21 19.16
N VAL A 847 -17.97 17.73 19.57
CA VAL A 847 -17.31 17.32 20.82
C VAL A 847 -18.20 17.73 22.00
N GLU A 848 -18.80 16.76 22.65
CA GLU A 848 -19.60 17.00 23.86
C GLU A 848 -18.68 17.35 25.03
N ALA A 849 -18.91 18.51 25.63
CA ALA A 849 -18.12 18.99 26.76
C ALA A 849 -18.52 18.26 28.06
N MET A 850 -17.51 17.92 28.88
CA MET A 850 -17.71 17.51 30.27
C MET A 850 -18.46 18.59 31.04
N ARG A 851 -19.41 18.15 31.87
CA ARG A 851 -20.35 19.02 32.59
C ARG A 851 -19.84 19.20 34.02
N THR A 852 -20.01 20.39 34.60
CA THR A 852 -19.67 20.63 36.02
C THR A 852 -20.53 19.73 36.91
N TRP A 853 -19.91 18.97 37.81
CA TRP A 853 -20.63 18.15 38.78
C TRP A 853 -21.17 19.05 39.90
N LYS A 854 -22.35 19.64 39.66
CA LYS A 854 -23.00 20.54 40.63
C LYS A 854 -23.28 19.80 41.94
N GLY A 855 -23.00 20.44 43.07
CA GLY A 855 -23.17 19.83 44.39
C GLY A 855 -22.15 18.74 44.75
N PHE A 856 -21.08 18.56 43.95
CA PHE A 856 -20.08 17.54 44.25
C PHE A 856 -19.42 17.71 45.63
N TRP A 857 -19.20 18.96 46.06
CA TRP A 857 -18.60 19.31 47.36
C TRP A 857 -19.60 19.65 48.47
N SER A 858 -20.91 19.68 48.21
CA SER A 858 -21.91 19.81 49.28
C SER A 858 -22.13 18.46 49.97
N ASN A 859 -22.12 18.48 51.30
CA ASN A 859 -22.56 17.36 52.13
C ASN A 859 -24.08 17.24 52.10
#